data_AF-A0A0L7CU65-F1
#
_entry.id   AF-A0A0L7CU65-F1
#
_cell.length_a   1.000
_cell.length_b   1.000
_cell.length_c   1.000
_cell.angle_alpha   90.00
_cell.angle_beta   90.00
_cell.angle_gamma   90.00
#
_symmetry.space_group_name_H-M   'P 1'
#
loop_
_entity.id
_entity.type
_entity.pdbx_description
1 polymer ?
#
loop_
_entity_poly.entity_id
_entity_poly.type
_entity_poly.pdbx_seq_one_letter_code
_entity_poly.pdbx_strand_id
1 'polypeptide(L)'
;MKQRKWLSRMAATAAAMATLLTGGVVAGTALAADTDEPGLTASKTVTATDKPNVFDVNLSATGRDYAKNKEHALFVLDRTGSVGQSEYDEIANMVRGLGRRLMATGQVQVSVVLFAGGAQEKESVWYDGYENVVTHSTNPADLDRIMVPVSTTTTTHNGVFYGSEYGTNWEAAFDGASNVMAHEQLPTDVFFFSDGHPNTWAGADGYKEEEAYSHALSRVREFAASYGDHIQNFTSIGLQRDNQDLSKLEHLSKDVFGAKAKTEFSSTGDQVSEDLESNVENELMTGGFAKGVTLTDQLSGNVKPVSTDTKGRPGLSVGVSTDGGKATTLVEGKDYEYTYANNRISVRLLNQLKGSQTVTVTIPVKPTDKVLQQAVAGQPGPDTGDPDTGSLSAGKHGWYSNTGTNTVTHTSPNTGATGTSTLPKPVIPVQVARLQYDKNAETATGDMGKDAVTAPAGSEQAIAANKFANANYTFQGWNTQADGKGMTYQKGDKLTLPAGTTVLYAQWKRIPASIHYDPNGGTGTTDDTKGGQGDTTTLTPNGFSKECWLFDSWNTRKDGKGTKYTDKQAVTLKGDITLYAQWKRDPACKADLVYDKNSPDATGETAGHTGWKGDQATIAANGFTNEGYTFQGWNTQADGKGMTYQKGDKLTLPAGTTVLYAQWKRIPGTLTWVKTDKDSGEVLAGSEWTLTPKGGQPTAITDNGELDQAGEDGAFKLTGLDWGEYELMETKAPEGHDPISAPITVTIDAKHTTVNIGDVSNAKTPAKVTYDPNGGEGQTPGYDGHVGDTPEASENKFTNKDECKEFAGWNTQKDGKGKTYQKGDQLDPLTGTTILYAQWKAKDGCPAAPAALQELGKTGAGITPIAIGMAAATLLGACLMILRRQRHARHA
;
A
#
# COMPACT_ATOMS: atom_id res chain seq x y z
N MET A 1 5.68 12.28 38.03
CA MET A 1 5.63 13.75 38.25
C MET A 1 5.96 14.59 36.98
N LYS A 2 5.60 14.11 35.77
CA LYS A 2 5.72 14.87 34.50
C LYS A 2 4.51 14.64 33.55
N GLN A 3 3.32 14.45 34.12
CA GLN A 3 2.05 14.33 33.37
C GLN A 3 0.91 15.18 33.96
N ARG A 4 1.21 16.09 34.90
CA ARG A 4 0.25 17.09 35.43
C ARG A 4 0.47 18.52 34.91
N LYS A 5 1.39 18.72 33.96
CA LYS A 5 1.65 20.04 33.33
C LYS A 5 1.15 20.17 31.89
N TRP A 6 0.51 19.14 31.34
CA TRP A 6 -0.08 19.18 29.99
C TRP A 6 -1.60 19.42 30.00
N LEU A 7 -2.29 19.13 31.12
CA LEU A 7 -3.70 19.44 31.32
C LEU A 7 -3.99 20.87 31.83
N SER A 8 -2.97 21.59 32.31
CA SER A 8 -3.10 22.98 32.77
C SER A 8 -2.84 24.04 31.68
N ARG A 9 -2.56 23.61 30.44
CA ARG A 9 -2.39 24.51 29.27
C ARG A 9 -3.52 24.44 28.24
N MET A 10 -4.47 23.51 28.38
CA MET A 10 -5.75 23.56 27.64
C MET A 10 -6.85 24.36 28.37
N ALA A 11 -6.56 24.89 29.56
CA ALA A 11 -7.46 25.77 30.32
C ALA A 11 -7.32 27.27 29.97
N ALA A 12 -6.53 27.62 28.95
CA ALA A 12 -6.25 29.01 28.57
C ALA A 12 -6.67 29.40 27.14
N THR A 13 -7.33 28.50 26.40
CA THR A 13 -7.78 28.78 25.01
C THR A 13 -9.20 28.29 24.74
N ALA A 14 -10.06 28.43 25.74
CA ALA A 14 -11.52 28.34 25.62
C ALA A 14 -12.20 29.43 26.47
N ALA A 15 -11.55 30.60 26.59
CA ALA A 15 -11.99 31.73 27.39
C ALA A 15 -12.75 32.81 26.56
N ALA A 16 -13.36 32.44 25.43
CA ALA A 16 -14.00 33.43 24.55
C ALA A 16 -15.28 32.95 23.82
N MET A 17 -15.79 31.74 24.07
CA MET A 17 -17.09 31.34 23.51
C MET A 17 -17.95 30.72 24.60
N ALA A 18 -19.17 31.24 24.72
CA ALA A 18 -20.19 30.93 25.73
C ALA A 18 -19.99 31.56 27.12
N THR A 19 -19.99 32.89 27.17
CA THR A 19 -20.61 33.64 28.28
C THR A 19 -22.14 33.46 28.24
N LEU A 20 -22.59 32.21 28.29
CA LEU A 20 -23.98 31.81 28.52
C LEU A 20 -24.01 31.32 29.96
N LEU A 21 -24.93 31.90 30.75
CA LEU A 21 -25.05 31.83 32.22
C LEU A 21 -24.35 32.97 32.98
N THR A 22 -24.55 34.22 32.55
CA THR A 22 -24.70 35.30 33.53
C THR A 22 -26.17 35.37 33.95
N GLY A 23 -26.56 34.42 34.81
CA GLY A 23 -27.54 34.76 35.84
C GLY A 23 -26.95 35.91 36.63
N GLY A 24 -27.73 36.98 36.79
CA GLY A 24 -27.28 38.23 37.37
C GLY A 24 -26.57 38.00 38.70
N VAL A 25 -25.30 38.40 38.74
CA VAL A 25 -24.64 38.79 39.98
C VAL A 25 -24.51 40.30 39.89
N VAL A 26 -25.41 41.01 40.55
CA VAL A 26 -25.12 42.37 41.03
C VAL A 26 -25.02 42.25 42.55
N ALA A 27 -23.82 41.86 43.01
CA ALA A 27 -23.38 42.23 44.35
C ALA A 27 -22.94 43.69 44.26
N GLY A 28 -23.58 44.53 45.06
CA GLY A 28 -23.63 45.97 44.85
C GLY A 28 -22.32 46.72 44.99
N THR A 29 -22.39 48.00 44.64
CA THR A 29 -21.95 49.10 45.50
C THR A 29 -22.63 50.40 45.05
N ALA A 30 -23.36 50.98 46.00
CA ALA A 30 -23.53 52.39 46.32
C ALA A 30 -23.71 53.45 45.20
N LEU A 31 -24.89 54.07 45.26
CA LEU A 31 -25.10 55.52 45.44
C LEU A 31 -24.07 56.45 44.76
N ALA A 32 -24.51 57.11 43.70
CA ALA A 32 -24.06 58.46 43.38
C ALA A 32 -25.28 59.39 43.36
N ALA A 33 -25.21 60.37 44.24
CA ALA A 33 -26.12 61.46 44.54
C ALA A 33 -26.96 61.99 43.36
N ASP A 34 -28.27 62.01 43.55
CA ASP A 34 -28.95 63.29 43.68
C ASP A 34 -29.88 63.24 44.90
N THR A 35 -29.90 64.33 45.65
CA THR A 35 -30.24 64.40 47.08
C THR A 35 -31.72 64.64 47.38
N ASP A 36 -32.60 64.60 46.39
CA ASP A 36 -34.05 64.79 46.58
C ASP A 36 -34.86 63.74 45.79
N GLU A 37 -35.23 62.66 46.49
CA GLU A 37 -36.13 61.54 46.11
C GLU A 37 -35.93 60.84 44.74
N PRO A 38 -35.10 59.79 44.65
CA PRO A 38 -35.01 58.97 43.44
C PRO A 38 -36.02 57.80 43.49
N GLY A 39 -37.29 58.07 43.15
CA GLY A 39 -38.39 57.08 43.10
C GLY A 39 -38.21 55.89 42.15
N LEU A 40 -37.09 55.81 41.42
CA LEU A 40 -36.67 54.65 40.63
C LEU A 40 -35.16 54.67 40.39
N THR A 41 -34.57 53.52 40.06
CA THR A 41 -33.24 53.43 39.46
C THR A 41 -33.36 53.23 37.95
N ALA A 42 -32.40 53.78 37.20
CA ALA A 42 -32.40 53.71 35.75
C ALA A 42 -31.06 53.16 35.26
N SER A 43 -31.08 52.30 34.24
CA SER A 43 -29.86 51.75 33.64
C SER A 43 -30.01 51.64 32.13
N LYS A 44 -28.87 51.64 31.44
CA LYS A 44 -28.80 51.40 30.00
C LYS A 44 -27.63 50.50 29.66
N THR A 45 -27.91 49.38 29.01
CA THR A 45 -26.89 48.39 28.63
C THR A 45 -26.99 48.01 27.16
N VAL A 46 -25.91 47.41 26.64
CA VAL A 46 -25.87 46.79 25.32
C VAL A 46 -25.53 45.31 25.49
N THR A 47 -26.38 44.44 24.98
CA THR A 47 -26.17 42.99 24.96
C THR A 47 -25.98 42.48 23.53
N ALA A 48 -25.08 41.52 23.34
CA ALA A 48 -24.88 40.88 22.04
C ALA A 48 -25.96 39.83 21.81
N THR A 49 -26.42 39.70 20.57
CA THR A 49 -27.34 38.62 20.17
C THR A 49 -26.57 37.43 19.57
N ASP A 50 -27.29 36.39 19.19
CA ASP A 50 -26.76 35.25 18.42
C ASP A 50 -26.34 35.66 17.00
N LYS A 51 -26.84 36.79 16.49
CA LYS A 51 -26.52 37.32 15.17
C LYS A 51 -25.34 38.30 15.25
N PRO A 52 -24.29 38.10 14.45
CA PRO A 52 -23.16 39.02 14.41
C PRO A 52 -23.58 40.45 14.09
N ASN A 53 -22.98 41.42 14.77
CA ASN A 53 -23.29 42.85 14.61
C ASN A 53 -24.78 43.22 14.84
N VAL A 54 -25.51 42.40 15.59
CA VAL A 54 -26.85 42.73 16.09
C VAL A 54 -26.79 42.76 17.61
N PHE A 55 -27.24 43.88 18.17
CA PHE A 55 -27.16 44.18 19.60
C PHE A 55 -28.51 44.63 20.11
N ASP A 56 -28.82 44.24 21.34
CA ASP A 56 -29.99 44.70 22.06
C ASP A 56 -29.57 45.85 22.98
N VAL A 57 -30.14 47.02 22.72
CA VAL A 57 -30.01 48.20 23.59
C VAL A 57 -31.14 48.13 24.61
N ASN A 58 -30.80 47.91 25.87
CA ASN A 58 -31.78 47.74 26.95
C ASN A 58 -31.80 49.00 27.81
N LEU A 59 -32.94 49.68 27.87
CA LEU A 59 -33.22 50.72 28.84
C LEU A 59 -34.07 50.10 29.94
N SER A 60 -33.65 50.26 31.19
CA SER A 60 -34.40 49.74 32.33
C SER A 60 -34.72 50.84 33.32
N ALA A 61 -35.92 50.76 33.87
CA ALA A 61 -36.38 51.53 35.02
C ALA A 61 -36.87 50.55 36.07
N THR A 62 -36.26 50.57 37.25
CA THR A 62 -36.65 49.73 38.38
C THR A 62 -37.30 50.61 39.43
N GLY A 63 -38.55 50.30 39.76
CA GLY A 63 -39.28 50.96 40.80
C GLY A 63 -38.56 50.81 42.13
N ARG A 64 -38.85 51.73 43.05
CA ARG A 64 -38.53 51.54 44.45
C ARG A 64 -39.77 51.76 45.27
N ASP A 65 -39.93 50.89 46.25
CA ASP A 65 -40.90 51.08 47.31
C ASP A 65 -40.56 52.35 48.10
N TYR A 66 -41.58 53.10 48.48
CA TYR A 66 -41.45 54.32 49.26
C TYR A 66 -42.56 54.40 50.29
N ALA A 67 -42.20 54.76 51.51
CA ALA A 67 -43.15 54.85 52.61
C ALA A 67 -43.75 56.25 52.69
N LYS A 68 -45.02 56.32 53.10
CA LYS A 68 -45.75 57.58 53.22
C LYS A 68 -45.07 58.56 54.18
N ASN A 69 -44.63 58.06 55.34
CA ASN A 69 -43.85 58.78 56.34
C ASN A 69 -42.78 57.86 56.95
N LYS A 70 -41.98 58.40 57.88
CA LYS A 70 -41.19 57.56 58.77
C LYS A 70 -42.10 56.98 59.85
N GLU A 71 -42.36 55.68 59.78
CA GLU A 71 -43.35 54.95 60.58
C GLU A 71 -42.77 53.60 61.03
N HIS A 72 -43.46 52.94 61.96
CA HIS A 72 -43.11 51.62 62.46
C HIS A 72 -44.24 50.62 62.18
N ALA A 73 -43.90 49.45 61.66
CA ALA A 73 -44.82 48.36 61.41
C ALA A 73 -44.63 47.28 62.49
N LEU A 74 -45.63 47.10 63.34
CA LEU A 74 -45.63 46.08 64.39
C LEU A 74 -46.52 44.90 64.00
N PHE A 75 -45.91 43.77 63.64
CA PHE A 75 -46.63 42.53 63.38
C PHE A 75 -46.74 41.71 64.67
N VAL A 76 -47.96 41.41 65.11
CA VAL A 76 -48.25 40.58 66.28
C VAL A 76 -48.98 39.33 65.81
N LEU A 77 -48.26 38.22 65.68
CA LEU A 77 -48.71 37.07 64.90
C LEU A 77 -48.86 35.82 65.79
N ASP A 78 -50.04 35.22 65.69
CA ASP A 78 -50.33 33.91 66.25
C ASP A 78 -49.53 32.82 65.53
N ARG A 79 -48.82 32.00 66.31
CA ARG A 79 -48.05 30.85 65.83
C ARG A 79 -48.52 29.53 66.43
N THR A 80 -49.73 29.49 66.99
CA THR A 80 -50.29 28.31 67.63
C THR A 80 -50.51 27.16 66.65
N GLY A 81 -50.60 25.93 67.18
CA GLY A 81 -50.80 24.74 66.34
C GLY A 81 -52.09 24.75 65.52
N SER A 82 -53.11 25.53 65.91
CA SER A 82 -54.36 25.68 65.17
C SER A 82 -54.17 26.44 63.85
N VAL A 83 -53.20 27.37 63.78
CA VAL A 83 -52.91 28.16 62.57
C VAL A 83 -52.58 27.25 61.39
N GLY A 84 -51.90 26.12 61.61
CA GLY A 84 -51.53 25.19 60.54
C GLY A 84 -50.21 25.56 59.86
N GLN A 85 -49.50 24.53 59.37
CA GLN A 85 -48.09 24.69 59.01
C GLN A 85 -47.96 25.44 57.69
N SER A 86 -48.84 25.10 56.74
CA SER A 86 -48.87 25.76 55.42
C SER A 86 -49.17 27.24 55.57
N GLU A 87 -50.16 27.56 56.39
CA GLU A 87 -50.63 28.92 56.59
C GLU A 87 -49.61 29.77 57.34
N TYR A 88 -48.96 29.22 58.38
CA TYR A 88 -47.85 29.91 59.03
C TYR A 88 -46.66 30.12 58.07
N ASP A 89 -46.32 29.14 57.25
CA ASP A 89 -45.23 29.28 56.26
C ASP A 89 -45.52 30.36 55.22
N GLU A 90 -46.77 30.45 54.75
CA GLU A 90 -47.26 31.51 53.85
C GLU A 90 -47.11 32.89 54.53
N ILE A 91 -47.62 33.04 55.75
CA ILE A 91 -47.53 34.29 56.52
C ILE A 91 -46.05 34.65 56.79
N ALA A 92 -45.21 33.69 57.19
CA ALA A 92 -43.80 33.93 57.45
C ALA A 92 -43.03 34.33 56.21
N ASN A 93 -43.29 33.68 55.07
CA ASN A 93 -42.69 34.06 53.78
C ASN A 93 -43.09 35.48 53.37
N MET A 94 -44.37 35.82 53.53
CA MET A 94 -44.88 37.15 53.20
C MET A 94 -44.29 38.22 54.14
N VAL A 95 -44.32 38.04 55.47
CA VAL A 95 -43.74 39.04 56.42
C VAL A 95 -42.25 39.25 56.16
N ARG A 96 -41.50 38.20 55.81
CA ARG A 96 -40.11 38.35 55.38
C ARG A 96 -40.01 39.17 54.10
N GLY A 97 -40.71 38.79 53.04
CA GLY A 97 -40.64 39.49 51.75
C GLY A 97 -41.01 40.96 51.90
N LEU A 98 -42.17 41.22 52.49
CA LEU A 98 -42.73 42.54 52.70
C LEU A 98 -41.89 43.39 53.67
N GLY A 99 -41.49 42.82 54.81
CA GLY A 99 -40.67 43.53 55.78
C GLY A 99 -39.30 43.94 55.22
N ARG A 100 -38.70 43.11 54.35
CA ARG A 100 -37.49 43.51 53.61
C ARG A 100 -37.76 44.69 52.68
N ARG A 101 -38.89 44.71 51.96
CA ARG A 101 -39.29 45.84 51.10
C ARG A 101 -39.51 47.12 51.91
N LEU A 102 -40.20 47.01 53.05
CA LEU A 102 -40.43 48.12 53.98
C LEU A 102 -39.10 48.69 54.51
N MET A 103 -38.19 47.84 55.00
CA MET A 103 -36.88 48.31 55.48
C MET A 103 -36.01 48.89 54.37
N ALA A 104 -36.12 48.39 53.13
CA ALA A 104 -35.38 48.90 51.98
C ALA A 104 -35.78 50.34 51.60
N THR A 105 -36.94 50.83 52.04
CA THR A 105 -37.30 52.26 51.93
C THR A 105 -36.37 53.16 52.76
N GLY A 106 -35.76 52.62 53.83
CA GLY A 106 -35.03 53.38 54.84
C GLY A 106 -35.92 54.28 55.72
N GLN A 107 -37.25 54.18 55.58
CA GLN A 107 -38.23 55.01 56.27
C GLN A 107 -39.08 54.22 57.27
N VAL A 108 -39.30 52.91 57.03
CA VAL A 108 -40.12 52.06 57.91
C VAL A 108 -39.24 51.15 58.75
N GLN A 109 -39.50 51.15 60.05
CA GLN A 109 -38.95 50.15 60.99
C GLN A 109 -39.94 49.00 61.13
N VAL A 110 -39.45 47.77 61.26
CA VAL A 110 -40.30 46.58 61.37
C VAL A 110 -39.98 45.83 62.66
N SER A 111 -41.01 45.57 63.46
CA SER A 111 -40.97 44.68 64.62
C SER A 111 -41.94 43.52 64.44
N VAL A 112 -41.57 42.36 64.98
CA VAL A 112 -42.44 41.18 65.00
C VAL A 112 -42.53 40.60 66.41
N VAL A 113 -43.75 40.29 66.84
CA VAL A 113 -44.10 39.59 68.08
C VAL A 113 -44.79 38.29 67.68
N LEU A 114 -44.25 37.16 68.11
CA LEU A 114 -44.86 35.84 67.89
C LEU A 114 -45.41 35.31 69.22
N PHE A 115 -46.66 34.85 69.26
CA PHE A 115 -47.29 34.38 70.50
C PHE A 115 -47.95 33.00 70.39
N ALA A 116 -47.99 32.27 71.51
CA ALA A 116 -48.66 30.98 71.72
C ALA A 116 -48.92 30.76 73.23
N GLY A 117 -49.55 29.66 73.65
CA GLY A 117 -49.83 29.34 75.06
C GLY A 117 -48.89 28.27 75.66
N GLY A 118 -48.53 28.37 76.94
CA GLY A 118 -47.73 27.38 77.69
C GLY A 118 -47.13 27.89 79.03
N ALA A 119 -47.13 27.03 80.08
CA ALA A 119 -46.81 27.37 81.48
C ALA A 119 -45.31 27.55 81.85
N GLN A 120 -44.38 27.44 80.89
CA GLN A 120 -42.98 27.86 81.05
C GLN A 120 -42.59 29.02 80.11
N GLU A 121 -43.49 29.47 79.25
CA GLU A 121 -43.34 30.70 78.47
C GLU A 121 -43.91 31.88 79.28
N LYS A 122 -43.35 32.15 80.47
CA LYS A 122 -43.50 33.50 81.08
C LYS A 122 -42.89 34.60 80.20
N GLU A 123 -42.21 34.18 79.16
CA GLU A 123 -41.77 34.95 78.02
C GLU A 123 -42.17 34.16 76.76
N SER A 124 -43.31 34.53 76.15
CA SER A 124 -43.61 34.20 74.75
C SER A 124 -42.36 34.51 73.91
N VAL A 125 -41.95 33.63 73.00
CA VAL A 125 -40.63 33.70 72.33
C VAL A 125 -40.35 35.11 71.78
N TRP A 126 -39.56 35.85 72.54
CA TRP A 126 -38.64 36.88 72.11
C TRP A 126 -37.47 36.14 71.48
N TYR A 127 -37.10 36.42 70.22
CA TYR A 127 -35.82 35.90 69.73
C TYR A 127 -34.66 36.74 70.31
N ASP A 128 -34.34 36.41 71.56
CA ASP A 128 -33.06 36.61 72.24
C ASP A 128 -31.98 35.84 71.48
N GLY A 129 -30.98 36.58 71.02
CA GLY A 129 -29.61 36.10 71.13
C GLY A 129 -28.90 37.09 72.04
N TYR A 130 -28.90 36.81 73.33
CA TYR A 130 -28.34 37.57 74.46
C TYR A 130 -29.03 38.90 74.81
N GLU A 131 -29.69 38.89 75.98
CA GLU A 131 -29.95 40.01 76.89
C GLU A 131 -30.65 41.26 76.27
N ASN A 132 -31.97 41.33 76.48
CA ASN A 132 -32.80 42.55 76.44
C ASN A 132 -32.70 43.42 75.17
N VAL A 133 -33.29 43.01 74.05
CA VAL A 133 -33.66 43.98 72.99
C VAL A 133 -34.96 43.61 72.26
N VAL A 134 -35.90 44.56 72.36
CA VAL A 134 -36.99 44.85 71.43
C VAL A 134 -36.45 45.07 70.02
N THR A 135 -36.85 44.25 69.05
CA THR A 135 -36.27 44.36 67.69
C THR A 135 -36.87 45.51 66.88
N HIS A 136 -36.35 46.72 67.08
CA HIS A 136 -36.34 47.77 66.05
C HIS A 136 -35.31 47.35 64.99
N SER A 137 -35.67 46.45 64.07
CA SER A 137 -34.72 46.04 63.02
C SER A 137 -34.85 46.95 61.80
N THR A 138 -33.70 47.48 61.37
CA THR A 138 -33.51 48.05 60.03
C THR A 138 -32.69 47.10 59.14
N ASN A 139 -32.41 45.88 59.61
CA ASN A 139 -31.60 44.89 58.93
C ASN A 139 -32.51 43.74 58.41
N PRO A 140 -32.72 43.66 57.08
CA PRO A 140 -33.41 42.56 56.41
C PRO A 140 -33.07 41.14 56.89
N ALA A 141 -31.83 40.89 57.30
CA ALA A 141 -31.39 39.57 57.76
C ALA A 141 -32.01 39.15 59.11
N ASP A 142 -32.48 40.09 59.92
CA ASP A 142 -33.11 39.77 61.21
C ASP A 142 -34.49 39.14 61.00
N LEU A 143 -35.21 39.53 59.95
CA LEU A 143 -36.48 38.89 59.58
C LEU A 143 -36.29 37.45 59.11
N ASP A 144 -35.19 37.13 58.43
CA ASP A 144 -34.86 35.75 58.08
C ASP A 144 -34.59 34.88 59.30
N ARG A 145 -34.14 35.50 60.39
CA ARG A 145 -33.91 34.82 61.67
C ARG A 145 -35.20 34.66 62.47
N ILE A 146 -36.10 35.64 62.44
CA ILE A 146 -37.32 35.70 63.26
C ILE A 146 -38.49 34.94 62.59
N MET A 147 -38.70 35.13 61.29
CA MET A 147 -39.83 34.58 60.54
C MET A 147 -39.42 33.36 59.70
N VAL A 148 -38.99 32.27 60.38
CA VAL A 148 -38.51 31.05 59.73
C VAL A 148 -39.69 30.14 59.32
N PRO A 149 -39.83 29.75 58.04
CA PRO A 149 -40.82 28.75 57.63
C PRO A 149 -40.48 27.36 58.18
N VAL A 150 -41.47 26.69 58.74
CA VAL A 150 -41.40 25.34 59.33
C VAL A 150 -40.93 24.32 58.29
N SER A 151 -41.44 24.40 57.06
CA SER A 151 -41.07 23.50 55.94
C SER A 151 -39.58 23.54 55.55
N THR A 152 -38.85 24.58 55.96
CA THR A 152 -37.43 24.76 55.62
C THR A 152 -36.46 24.20 56.67
N THR A 153 -36.98 23.58 57.74
CA THR A 153 -36.17 23.05 58.86
C THR A 153 -36.19 21.52 58.91
N THR A 154 -35.01 20.87 58.90
CA THR A 154 -34.88 19.39 58.99
C THR A 154 -34.57 18.87 60.40
N THR A 155 -34.40 19.76 61.37
CA THR A 155 -34.18 19.46 62.79
C THR A 155 -34.60 20.67 63.59
N THR A 156 -35.25 20.45 64.73
CA THR A 156 -35.44 21.42 65.81
C THR A 156 -34.14 22.21 66.05
N HIS A 157 -34.07 23.45 65.58
CA HIS A 157 -32.97 24.36 65.89
C HIS A 157 -33.54 25.54 66.65
N ASN A 158 -33.06 25.69 67.89
CA ASN A 158 -33.13 26.89 68.72
C ASN A 158 -34.54 27.45 69.00
N GLY A 159 -35.38 26.64 69.65
CA GLY A 159 -36.47 27.17 70.50
C GLY A 159 -37.73 27.69 69.81
N VAL A 160 -37.81 27.71 68.48
CA VAL A 160 -39.06 28.02 67.77
C VAL A 160 -39.93 26.76 67.73
N PHE A 161 -40.71 26.56 68.79
CA PHE A 161 -41.73 25.52 68.82
C PHE A 161 -42.84 25.89 67.82
N TYR A 162 -42.83 25.27 66.64
CA TYR A 162 -44.04 25.14 65.85
C TYR A 162 -44.92 24.07 66.51
N GLY A 163 -46.17 24.43 66.82
CA GLY A 163 -47.12 23.52 67.48
C GLY A 163 -46.88 23.35 68.98
N SER A 164 -46.88 24.44 69.77
CA SER A 164 -47.19 24.24 71.20
C SER A 164 -48.61 23.68 71.30
N GLU A 165 -48.77 22.52 71.92
CA GLU A 165 -50.06 21.86 72.15
C GLU A 165 -50.94 22.63 73.18
N TYR A 166 -50.63 23.90 73.46
CA TYR A 166 -50.94 24.55 74.73
C TYR A 166 -51.62 25.94 74.62
N GLY A 167 -52.36 26.19 73.54
CA GLY A 167 -53.42 27.22 73.45
C GLY A 167 -53.02 28.58 72.86
N THR A 168 -53.98 29.51 72.75
CA THR A 168 -53.84 30.84 72.13
C THR A 168 -53.83 31.94 73.21
N ASN A 169 -52.67 32.56 73.47
CA ASN A 169 -52.52 33.54 74.56
C ASN A 169 -52.42 34.99 74.05
N TRP A 170 -53.56 35.66 73.93
CA TRP A 170 -53.60 37.07 73.52
C TRP A 170 -53.03 38.02 74.59
N GLU A 171 -53.14 37.71 75.88
CA GLU A 171 -52.54 38.54 76.94
C GLU A 171 -51.03 38.68 76.72
N ALA A 172 -50.34 37.56 76.47
CA ALA A 172 -48.91 37.54 76.15
C ALA A 172 -48.57 38.23 74.82
N ALA A 173 -49.49 38.23 73.85
CA ALA A 173 -49.33 38.96 72.60
C ALA A 173 -49.24 40.48 72.85
N PHE A 174 -50.13 41.00 73.70
CA PHE A 174 -50.17 42.43 74.03
C PHE A 174 -49.15 42.84 75.11
N ASP A 175 -48.68 41.92 75.96
CA ASP A 175 -47.43 42.09 76.72
C ASP A 175 -46.24 42.30 75.77
N GLY A 176 -46.15 41.42 74.77
CA GLY A 176 -45.22 41.47 73.66
C GLY A 176 -45.18 42.84 73.00
N ALA A 177 -46.34 43.24 72.48
CA ALA A 177 -46.55 44.53 71.84
C ALA A 177 -46.23 45.71 72.78
N SER A 178 -46.63 45.65 74.06
CA SER A 178 -46.39 46.71 75.04
C SER A 178 -44.90 46.95 75.27
N ASN A 179 -44.09 45.89 75.34
CA ASN A 179 -42.65 46.04 75.51
C ASN A 179 -42.01 46.63 74.24
N VAL A 180 -42.48 46.23 73.04
CA VAL A 180 -42.00 46.84 71.80
C VAL A 180 -42.29 48.34 71.79
N MET A 181 -43.55 48.69 72.06
CA MET A 181 -44.02 50.07 72.04
C MET A 181 -43.42 50.95 73.16
N ALA A 182 -42.96 50.36 74.28
CA ALA A 182 -42.29 51.09 75.34
C ALA A 182 -41.00 51.81 74.89
N HIS A 183 -40.40 51.32 73.80
CA HIS A 183 -39.14 51.82 73.27
C HIS A 183 -39.27 52.46 71.88
N GLU A 184 -40.47 52.47 71.30
CA GLU A 184 -40.75 53.03 69.97
C GLU A 184 -41.29 54.46 70.06
N GLN A 185 -40.77 55.34 69.19
CA GLN A 185 -41.14 56.75 69.09
C GLN A 185 -41.82 57.11 67.76
N LEU A 186 -41.76 56.21 66.77
CA LEU A 186 -42.41 56.38 65.49
C LEU A 186 -43.92 56.11 65.60
N PRO A 187 -44.74 56.82 64.82
CA PRO A 187 -46.13 56.43 64.62
C PRO A 187 -46.17 54.98 64.14
N THR A 188 -46.99 54.15 64.81
CA THR A 188 -46.99 52.70 64.60
C THR A 188 -48.30 52.21 64.01
N ASP A 189 -48.21 51.39 62.97
CA ASP A 189 -49.32 50.57 62.48
C ASP A 189 -49.17 49.15 63.02
N VAL A 190 -50.23 48.67 63.69
CA VAL A 190 -50.23 47.37 64.36
C VAL A 190 -51.04 46.37 63.55
N PHE A 191 -50.39 45.30 63.11
CA PHE A 191 -51.01 44.20 62.38
C PHE A 191 -51.12 42.97 63.29
N PHE A 192 -52.33 42.66 63.74
CA PHE A 192 -52.59 41.55 64.66
C PHE A 192 -53.21 40.36 63.93
N PHE A 193 -52.54 39.20 63.92
CA PHE A 193 -53.03 37.98 63.29
C PHE A 193 -53.37 36.91 64.34
N SER A 194 -54.52 36.25 64.20
CA SER A 194 -54.96 35.13 65.05
C SER A 194 -55.94 34.21 64.33
N ASP A 195 -55.91 32.90 64.60
CA ASP A 195 -56.83 31.93 63.97
C ASP A 195 -57.95 31.42 64.89
N GLY A 196 -57.99 31.86 66.14
CA GLY A 196 -59.00 31.41 67.10
C GLY A 196 -59.20 32.34 68.28
N HIS A 197 -59.99 31.86 69.25
CA HIS A 197 -60.25 32.53 70.52
C HIS A 197 -59.10 32.31 71.52
N PRO A 198 -58.86 33.26 72.46
CA PRO A 198 -57.86 33.05 73.49
C PRO A 198 -58.24 31.89 74.41
N ASN A 199 -57.27 31.03 74.71
CA ASN A 199 -57.40 29.90 75.62
C ASN A 199 -55.99 29.62 76.20
N THR A 200 -55.84 29.48 77.52
CA THR A 200 -54.50 29.42 78.13
C THR A 200 -54.33 28.22 79.06
N TRP A 201 -53.23 27.49 78.90
CA TRP A 201 -52.82 26.36 79.75
C TRP A 201 -51.88 26.79 80.88
N ALA A 202 -52.37 26.74 82.12
CA ALA A 202 -51.56 26.81 83.34
C ALA A 202 -51.80 25.54 84.18
N GLY A 203 -51.41 24.38 83.66
CA GLY A 203 -51.63 23.09 84.34
C GLY A 203 -53.08 22.59 84.26
N ALA A 204 -53.41 21.60 85.09
CA ALA A 204 -54.60 20.75 84.97
C ALA A 204 -55.97 21.47 85.01
N ASP A 205 -56.02 22.76 85.35
CA ASP A 205 -57.24 23.59 85.42
C ASP A 205 -57.08 24.93 84.66
N GLY A 206 -56.60 24.92 83.41
CA GLY A 206 -56.44 26.14 82.59
C GLY A 206 -57.70 27.02 82.48
N TYR A 207 -57.51 28.32 82.17
CA TYR A 207 -58.61 29.27 82.03
C TYR A 207 -59.56 28.84 80.90
N LYS A 208 -60.86 28.83 81.19
CA LYS A 208 -61.88 28.68 80.16
C LYS A 208 -61.87 29.90 79.25
N GLU A 209 -62.24 29.72 77.99
CA GLU A 209 -62.19 30.72 76.93
C GLU A 209 -62.69 32.13 77.33
N GLU A 210 -63.79 32.23 78.09
CA GLU A 210 -64.34 33.52 78.54
C GLU A 210 -63.45 34.25 79.55
N GLU A 211 -62.77 33.50 80.42
CA GLU A 211 -61.84 34.06 81.39
C GLU A 211 -60.56 34.51 80.69
N ALA A 212 -60.00 33.67 79.80
CA ALA A 212 -58.85 34.04 78.97
C ALA A 212 -59.14 35.27 78.09
N TYR A 213 -60.35 35.37 77.51
CA TYR A 213 -60.76 36.55 76.75
C TYR A 213 -60.89 37.81 77.63
N SER A 214 -61.45 37.69 78.83
CA SER A 214 -61.57 38.83 79.75
C SER A 214 -60.21 39.38 80.17
N HIS A 215 -59.24 38.49 80.45
CA HIS A 215 -57.86 38.85 80.73
C HIS A 215 -57.18 39.53 79.54
N ALA A 216 -57.27 38.93 78.35
CA ALA A 216 -56.75 39.52 77.13
C ALA A 216 -57.35 40.90 76.86
N LEU A 217 -58.68 41.05 76.95
CA LEU A 217 -59.37 42.32 76.73
C LEU A 217 -58.92 43.40 77.74
N SER A 218 -58.72 43.04 79.01
CA SER A 218 -58.14 43.96 80.00
C SER A 218 -56.76 44.43 79.57
N ARG A 219 -55.91 43.49 79.13
CA ARG A 219 -54.53 43.80 78.74
C ARG A 219 -54.45 44.63 77.45
N VAL A 220 -55.29 44.37 76.46
CA VAL A 220 -55.38 45.19 75.24
C VAL A 220 -55.85 46.60 75.58
N ARG A 221 -56.79 46.77 76.52
CA ARG A 221 -57.23 48.10 76.98
C ARG A 221 -56.10 48.86 77.66
N GLU A 222 -55.25 48.19 78.44
CA GLU A 222 -54.04 48.81 79.02
C GLU A 222 -53.03 49.22 77.94
N PHE A 223 -52.79 48.36 76.95
CA PHE A 223 -51.94 48.65 75.81
C PHE A 223 -52.44 49.86 75.03
N ALA A 224 -53.74 49.91 74.72
CA ALA A 224 -54.36 51.04 74.02
C ALA A 224 -54.38 52.32 74.87
N ALA A 225 -54.58 52.22 76.19
CA ALA A 225 -54.49 53.39 77.07
C ALA A 225 -53.06 53.95 77.16
N SER A 226 -52.04 53.10 77.05
CA SER A 226 -50.64 53.49 77.13
C SER A 226 -50.07 54.01 75.81
N TYR A 227 -50.46 53.40 74.69
CA TYR A 227 -49.84 53.62 73.37
C TYR A 227 -50.82 54.01 72.27
N GLY A 228 -52.12 54.13 72.56
CA GLY A 228 -53.16 54.36 71.57
C GLY A 228 -52.99 55.66 70.77
N ASP A 229 -52.32 56.68 71.31
CA ASP A 229 -52.00 57.91 70.58
C ASP A 229 -50.86 57.72 69.57
N HIS A 230 -49.94 56.78 69.82
CA HIS A 230 -48.86 56.42 68.89
C HIS A 230 -49.33 55.46 67.79
N ILE A 231 -50.39 54.69 68.06
CA ILE A 231 -50.99 53.76 67.09
C ILE A 231 -51.80 54.54 66.05
N GLN A 232 -51.44 54.41 64.78
CA GLN A 232 -52.15 55.02 63.66
C GLN A 232 -53.33 54.15 63.24
N ASN A 233 -53.05 52.90 62.86
CA ASN A 233 -54.04 51.89 62.55
C ASN A 233 -53.81 50.62 63.38
N PHE A 234 -54.90 49.92 63.68
CA PHE A 234 -54.90 48.60 64.30
C PHE A 234 -55.66 47.64 63.39
N THR A 235 -54.93 46.86 62.61
CA THR A 235 -55.51 45.96 61.61
C THR A 235 -55.41 44.52 62.11
N SER A 236 -56.56 43.90 62.37
CA SER A 236 -56.67 42.51 62.76
C SER A 236 -57.08 41.63 61.58
N ILE A 237 -56.34 40.53 61.38
CA ILE A 237 -56.64 39.54 60.34
C ILE A 237 -56.90 38.20 61.00
N GLY A 238 -58.11 37.68 60.81
CA GLY A 238 -58.55 36.41 61.35
C GLY A 238 -58.53 35.31 60.31
N LEU A 239 -57.87 34.19 60.58
CA LEU A 239 -58.00 32.97 59.76
C LEU A 239 -59.28 32.23 60.18
N GLN A 240 -60.34 32.30 59.37
CA GLN A 240 -61.66 31.74 59.67
C GLN A 240 -61.94 30.47 58.86
N ARG A 241 -61.84 29.31 59.52
CA ARG A 241 -62.21 27.99 58.97
C ARG A 241 -63.61 27.54 59.45
N ASP A 242 -64.13 26.47 58.86
CA ASP A 242 -65.43 25.89 59.24
C ASP A 242 -65.50 25.60 60.75
N ASN A 243 -66.46 26.25 61.44
CA ASN A 243 -66.71 26.20 62.89
C ASN A 243 -65.75 26.97 63.81
N GLN A 244 -64.92 27.89 63.31
CA GLN A 244 -64.18 28.85 64.16
C GLN A 244 -65.02 30.11 64.44
N ASP A 245 -65.12 30.51 65.71
CA ASP A 245 -65.73 31.76 66.16
C ASP A 245 -64.66 32.83 66.40
N LEU A 246 -64.63 33.84 65.53
CA LEU A 246 -63.72 34.99 65.63
C LEU A 246 -64.45 36.28 66.04
N SER A 247 -65.69 36.20 66.51
CA SER A 247 -66.45 37.36 67.00
C SER A 247 -65.72 38.09 68.13
N LYS A 248 -64.93 37.36 68.94
CA LYS A 248 -64.07 37.92 70.00
C LYS A 248 -62.94 38.78 69.47
N LEU A 249 -62.38 38.44 68.30
CA LEU A 249 -61.33 39.22 67.64
C LEU A 249 -61.89 40.53 67.10
N GLU A 250 -63.04 40.47 66.43
CA GLU A 250 -63.77 41.65 65.95
C GLU A 250 -64.19 42.55 67.11
N HIS A 251 -64.76 41.95 68.16
CA HIS A 251 -65.18 42.67 69.35
C HIS A 251 -64.00 43.37 70.04
N LEU A 252 -62.87 42.68 70.25
CA LEU A 252 -61.68 43.27 70.85
C LEU A 252 -61.12 44.42 70.02
N SER A 253 -60.98 44.23 68.71
CA SER A 253 -60.41 45.22 67.81
C SER A 253 -61.26 46.50 67.81
N LYS A 254 -62.58 46.35 67.64
CA LYS A 254 -63.52 47.46 67.53
C LYS A 254 -63.80 48.15 68.86
N ASP A 255 -63.95 47.40 69.95
CA ASP A 255 -64.23 47.95 71.28
C ASP A 255 -63.05 48.76 71.81
N VAL A 256 -61.82 48.30 71.56
CA VAL A 256 -60.62 48.94 72.12
C VAL A 256 -60.06 50.05 71.23
N PHE A 257 -59.97 49.84 69.91
CA PHE A 257 -59.32 50.80 69.00
C PHE A 257 -60.31 51.62 68.16
N GLY A 258 -61.61 51.32 68.22
CA GLY A 258 -62.67 52.13 67.63
C GLY A 258 -62.47 52.40 66.14
N ALA A 259 -62.39 53.68 65.77
CA ALA A 259 -62.23 54.10 64.37
C ALA A 259 -60.85 53.76 63.76
N LYS A 260 -59.84 53.45 64.59
CA LYS A 260 -58.52 53.00 64.12
C LYS A 260 -58.50 51.50 63.80
N ALA A 261 -59.55 50.77 64.19
CA ALA A 261 -59.64 49.33 64.02
C ALA A 261 -60.13 48.96 62.63
N LYS A 262 -59.41 48.04 61.97
CA LYS A 262 -59.89 47.32 60.79
C LYS A 262 -59.80 45.82 61.08
N THR A 263 -60.84 45.05 60.76
CA THR A 263 -60.85 43.60 60.93
C THR A 263 -61.22 42.92 59.62
N GLU A 264 -60.42 41.96 59.19
CA GLU A 264 -60.64 41.16 57.98
C GLU A 264 -60.59 39.67 58.32
N PHE A 265 -61.39 38.88 57.61
CA PHE A 265 -61.49 37.43 57.80
C PHE A 265 -61.18 36.72 56.51
N SER A 266 -60.17 35.85 56.57
CA SER A 266 -59.63 35.11 55.43
C SER A 266 -59.74 33.61 55.68
N SER A 267 -59.94 32.81 54.63
CA SER A 267 -60.21 31.37 54.76
C SER A 267 -58.98 30.48 54.54
N THR A 268 -57.89 31.03 54.02
CA THR A 268 -56.61 30.36 53.74
C THR A 268 -55.42 31.25 54.11
N GLY A 269 -54.24 30.67 54.34
CA GLY A 269 -53.03 31.44 54.61
C GLY A 269 -52.61 32.35 53.44
N ASP A 270 -52.86 31.93 52.19
CA ASP A 270 -52.65 32.75 51.00
C ASP A 270 -53.49 34.03 51.06
N GLN A 271 -54.78 33.93 51.40
CA GLN A 271 -55.67 35.10 51.52
C GLN A 271 -55.26 35.98 52.71
N VAL A 272 -54.88 35.39 53.85
CA VAL A 272 -54.31 36.13 54.98
C VAL A 272 -53.05 36.91 54.55
N SER A 273 -52.20 36.29 53.74
CA SER A 273 -50.97 36.90 53.24
C SER A 273 -51.28 38.04 52.26
N GLU A 274 -52.24 37.85 51.36
CA GLU A 274 -52.72 38.89 50.42
C GLU A 274 -53.35 40.08 51.17
N ASP A 275 -54.21 39.81 52.15
CA ASP A 275 -54.85 40.84 52.98
C ASP A 275 -53.79 41.60 53.79
N LEU A 276 -52.84 40.90 54.42
CA LEU A 276 -51.79 41.54 55.20
C LEU A 276 -50.86 42.39 54.31
N GLU A 277 -50.44 41.89 53.14
CA GLU A 277 -49.67 42.67 52.17
C GLU A 277 -50.44 43.89 51.68
N SER A 278 -51.71 43.72 51.31
CA SER A 278 -52.58 44.82 50.86
C SER A 278 -52.77 45.89 51.94
N ASN A 279 -53.01 45.50 53.19
CA ASN A 279 -53.17 46.44 54.30
C ASN A 279 -51.89 47.20 54.60
N VAL A 280 -50.75 46.51 54.67
CA VAL A 280 -49.45 47.15 54.85
C VAL A 280 -49.15 48.11 53.71
N GLU A 281 -49.38 47.72 52.46
CA GLU A 281 -49.21 48.61 51.31
C GLU A 281 -50.14 49.84 51.39
N ASN A 282 -51.39 49.65 51.82
CA ASN A 282 -52.35 50.73 51.93
C ASN A 282 -52.06 51.66 53.12
N GLU A 283 -51.63 51.14 54.25
CA GLU A 283 -51.45 51.93 55.47
C GLU A 283 -50.10 52.66 55.47
N LEU A 284 -49.02 51.94 55.12
CA LEU A 284 -47.65 52.43 55.20
C LEU A 284 -47.10 52.95 53.86
N MET A 285 -47.65 52.49 52.73
CA MET A 285 -47.08 52.72 51.39
C MET A 285 -48.01 53.48 50.44
N THR A 286 -49.10 54.10 50.92
CA THR A 286 -50.24 54.63 50.11
C THR A 286 -49.91 55.69 49.05
N GLY A 287 -48.65 56.06 48.87
CA GLY A 287 -48.20 56.92 47.80
C GLY A 287 -46.87 56.51 47.20
N GLY A 288 -46.48 55.23 47.16
CA GLY A 288 -45.08 54.84 46.90
C GLY A 288 -44.68 54.42 45.48
N PHE A 289 -45.60 54.23 44.53
CA PHE A 289 -45.27 53.67 43.20
C PHE A 289 -45.05 54.74 42.12
N ALA A 290 -43.91 54.67 41.42
CA ALA A 290 -43.58 55.64 40.37
C ALA A 290 -44.64 55.62 39.25
N LYS A 291 -45.29 56.78 39.03
CA LYS A 291 -46.32 56.98 37.99
C LYS A 291 -45.75 57.78 36.83
N GLY A 292 -46.36 57.66 35.65
CA GLY A 292 -45.94 58.42 34.47
C GLY A 292 -44.50 58.14 34.01
N VAL A 293 -43.99 56.95 34.32
CA VAL A 293 -42.61 56.56 34.00
C VAL A 293 -42.41 56.62 32.49
N THR A 294 -41.46 57.43 32.04
CA THR A 294 -41.14 57.62 30.63
C THR A 294 -39.66 57.40 30.39
N LEU A 295 -39.31 56.35 29.64
CA LEU A 295 -37.95 56.03 29.24
C LEU A 295 -37.69 56.63 27.86
N THR A 296 -36.61 57.40 27.73
CA THR A 296 -36.27 58.11 26.50
C THR A 296 -34.87 57.79 26.02
N ASP A 297 -34.74 57.39 24.75
CA ASP A 297 -33.46 57.14 24.08
C ASP A 297 -33.35 57.83 22.71
N GLN A 298 -32.26 58.55 22.50
CA GLN A 298 -31.91 59.22 21.26
C GLN A 298 -30.85 58.40 20.55
N LEU A 299 -31.26 57.55 19.61
CA LEU A 299 -30.34 56.71 18.84
C LEU A 299 -29.31 57.58 18.10
N SER A 300 -28.06 57.14 18.11
CA SER A 300 -26.98 57.83 17.40
C SER A 300 -27.05 57.59 15.90
N GLY A 301 -26.35 58.40 15.12
CA GLY A 301 -26.12 58.12 13.68
C GLY A 301 -25.19 56.93 13.41
N ASN A 302 -24.65 56.28 14.45
CA ASN A 302 -23.75 55.13 14.32
C ASN A 302 -24.53 53.81 14.24
N VAL A 303 -25.76 53.77 14.73
CA VAL A 303 -26.64 52.59 14.72
C VAL A 303 -27.90 52.81 13.89
N LYS A 304 -28.50 51.72 13.43
CA LYS A 304 -29.83 51.69 12.82
C LYS A 304 -30.66 50.55 13.45
N PRO A 305 -31.98 50.70 13.60
CA PRO A 305 -32.83 49.60 14.04
C PRO A 305 -32.69 48.37 13.15
N VAL A 306 -32.81 47.18 13.73
CA VAL A 306 -32.81 45.91 12.98
C VAL A 306 -34.05 45.82 12.08
N SER A 307 -35.20 46.26 12.62
CA SER A 307 -36.49 46.34 11.93
C SER A 307 -37.18 47.66 12.26
N THR A 308 -38.09 48.06 11.37
CA THR A 308 -38.99 49.19 11.59
C THR A 308 -40.42 48.80 11.25
N ASP A 309 -41.40 49.39 11.93
CA ASP A 309 -42.80 49.26 11.55
C ASP A 309 -43.12 50.04 10.27
N THR A 310 -44.38 49.98 9.82
CA THR A 310 -44.85 50.69 8.61
C THR A 310 -44.78 52.21 8.71
N LYS A 311 -44.61 52.77 9.92
CA LYS A 311 -44.42 54.20 10.17
C LYS A 311 -42.95 54.56 10.35
N GLY A 312 -42.03 53.61 10.14
CA GLY A 312 -40.60 53.80 10.30
C GLY A 312 -40.12 53.82 11.75
N ARG A 313 -40.96 53.45 12.72
CA ARG A 313 -40.56 53.36 14.14
C ARG A 313 -39.70 52.11 14.36
N PRO A 314 -38.59 52.19 15.11
CA PRO A 314 -37.82 51.03 15.54
C PRO A 314 -38.71 49.96 16.17
N GLY A 315 -38.52 48.71 15.76
CA GLY A 315 -39.06 47.57 16.49
C GLY A 315 -38.44 47.50 17.88
N LEU A 316 -39.27 47.35 18.92
CA LEU A 316 -38.83 47.20 20.30
C LEU A 316 -39.74 46.21 21.03
N SER A 317 -39.26 45.69 22.15
CA SER A 317 -40.07 44.92 23.10
C SER A 317 -40.01 45.57 24.47
N VAL A 318 -41.13 45.56 25.18
CA VAL A 318 -41.21 46.05 26.56
C VAL A 318 -41.64 44.90 27.44
N GLY A 319 -40.88 44.65 28.51
CA GLY A 319 -41.20 43.63 29.51
C GLY A 319 -41.08 44.20 30.92
N VAL A 320 -41.82 43.63 31.85
CA VAL A 320 -41.72 43.92 33.29
C VAL A 320 -41.36 42.64 34.05
N SER A 321 -40.40 42.71 34.95
CA SER A 321 -40.08 41.63 35.89
C SER A 321 -40.07 42.16 37.32
N THR A 322 -40.36 41.32 38.31
CA THR A 322 -40.24 41.65 39.74
C THR A 322 -39.06 40.87 40.32
N ASP A 323 -38.19 41.52 41.11
CA ASP A 323 -37.02 40.89 41.76
C ASP A 323 -36.10 40.07 40.82
N GLY A 324 -35.99 40.49 39.56
CA GLY A 324 -35.19 39.76 38.56
C GLY A 324 -35.81 38.43 38.12
N GLY A 325 -37.07 38.17 38.46
CA GLY A 325 -37.86 37.05 37.98
C GLY A 325 -38.14 37.10 36.48
N LYS A 326 -38.91 36.12 36.00
CA LYS A 326 -39.26 36.01 34.57
C LYS A 326 -40.05 37.26 34.12
N ALA A 327 -39.60 37.90 33.05
CA ALA A 327 -40.27 39.07 32.50
C ALA A 327 -41.60 38.71 31.83
N THR A 328 -42.63 39.49 32.11
CA THR A 328 -43.93 39.49 31.45
C THR A 328 -43.92 40.55 30.34
N THR A 329 -44.32 40.18 29.13
CA THR A 329 -44.39 41.11 28.00
C THR A 329 -45.55 42.09 28.15
N LEU A 330 -45.28 43.38 27.93
CA LEU A 330 -46.26 44.45 27.95
C LEU A 330 -46.77 44.76 26.53
N VAL A 331 -48.00 45.27 26.43
CA VAL A 331 -48.69 45.55 25.16
C VAL A 331 -48.85 47.05 24.92
N GLU A 332 -48.44 47.53 23.74
CA GLU A 332 -48.61 48.94 23.32
C GLU A 332 -50.11 49.31 23.29
N GLY A 333 -50.46 50.48 23.82
CA GLY A 333 -51.84 51.00 23.93
C GLY A 333 -52.64 50.46 25.12
N LYS A 334 -52.20 49.36 25.75
CA LYS A 334 -52.78 48.83 26.99
C LYS A 334 -51.90 49.16 28.20
N ASP A 335 -50.61 48.86 28.10
CA ASP A 335 -49.67 48.93 29.23
C ASP A 335 -48.65 50.08 29.06
N TYR A 336 -48.37 50.50 27.82
CA TYR A 336 -47.46 51.61 27.51
C TYR A 336 -47.84 52.31 26.19
N GLU A 337 -47.37 53.54 26.02
CA GLU A 337 -47.39 54.31 24.77
C GLU A 337 -45.97 54.50 24.24
N TYR A 338 -45.79 54.42 22.92
CA TYR A 338 -44.48 54.54 22.27
C TYR A 338 -44.50 55.56 21.14
N THR A 339 -43.62 56.56 21.23
CA THR A 339 -43.39 57.55 20.17
C THR A 339 -41.96 57.48 19.64
N TYR A 340 -41.82 57.79 18.35
CA TYR A 340 -40.52 57.90 17.70
C TYR A 340 -40.49 59.12 16.78
N ALA A 341 -39.63 60.09 17.08
CA ALA A 341 -39.46 61.30 16.28
C ALA A 341 -38.01 61.77 16.37
N ASN A 342 -37.43 62.21 15.25
CA ASN A 342 -36.04 62.71 15.18
C ASN A 342 -35.01 61.75 15.81
N ASN A 343 -35.14 60.44 15.56
CA ASN A 343 -34.34 59.38 16.19
C ASN A 343 -34.47 59.24 17.72
N ARG A 344 -35.47 59.88 18.32
CA ARG A 344 -35.79 59.80 19.76
C ARG A 344 -36.95 58.85 19.98
N ILE A 345 -36.68 57.77 20.70
CA ILE A 345 -37.61 56.78 21.23
C ILE A 345 -38.09 57.29 22.59
N SER A 346 -39.40 57.31 22.81
CA SER A 346 -39.99 57.61 24.12
C SER A 346 -41.06 56.59 24.43
N VAL A 347 -40.85 55.80 25.48
CA VAL A 347 -41.78 54.78 25.98
C VAL A 347 -42.33 55.23 27.32
N ARG A 348 -43.63 55.52 27.36
CA ARG A 348 -44.34 55.95 28.57
C ARG A 348 -45.22 54.81 29.09
N LEU A 349 -45.03 54.41 30.34
CA LEU A 349 -45.88 53.42 30.99
C LEU A 349 -47.24 54.04 31.35
N LEU A 350 -48.32 53.30 31.09
CA LEU A 350 -49.68 53.67 31.45
C LEU A 350 -50.01 53.27 32.89
N ASN A 351 -49.37 52.19 33.37
CA ASN A 351 -49.49 51.70 34.74
C ASN A 351 -48.34 52.19 35.63
N GLN A 352 -48.57 52.19 36.94
CA GLN A 352 -47.54 52.48 37.94
C GLN A 352 -46.54 51.33 38.08
N LEU A 353 -45.28 51.65 38.36
CA LEU A 353 -44.24 50.66 38.60
C LEU A 353 -44.19 50.34 40.09
N LYS A 354 -44.60 49.13 40.48
CA LYS A 354 -44.74 48.72 41.88
C LYS A 354 -43.49 48.06 42.45
N GLY A 355 -43.06 48.45 43.65
CA GLY A 355 -41.92 47.87 44.34
C GLY A 355 -40.69 47.68 43.45
N SER A 356 -40.06 46.52 43.52
CA SER A 356 -38.87 46.16 42.74
C SER A 356 -39.15 45.82 41.28
N GLN A 357 -40.34 46.13 40.75
CA GLN A 357 -40.65 45.92 39.34
C GLN A 357 -39.64 46.68 38.46
N THR A 358 -39.03 45.95 37.54
CA THR A 358 -38.13 46.46 36.52
C THR A 358 -38.81 46.38 35.18
N VAL A 359 -39.13 47.52 34.60
CA VAL A 359 -39.48 47.60 33.18
C VAL A 359 -38.20 47.68 32.37
N THR A 360 -38.10 46.87 31.33
CA THR A 360 -37.01 46.91 30.35
C THR A 360 -37.58 47.11 28.95
N VAL A 361 -37.09 48.15 28.27
CA VAL A 361 -37.32 48.43 26.86
C VAL A 361 -36.10 47.94 26.08
N THR A 362 -36.27 46.92 25.25
CA THR A 362 -35.21 46.36 24.41
C THR A 362 -35.38 46.81 22.97
N ILE A 363 -34.34 47.45 22.43
CA ILE A 363 -34.30 47.96 21.05
C ILE A 363 -33.19 47.21 20.30
N PRO A 364 -33.54 46.28 19.40
CA PRO A 364 -32.58 45.61 18.55
C PRO A 364 -32.00 46.59 17.52
N VAL A 365 -30.68 46.78 17.55
CA VAL A 365 -29.94 47.67 16.64
C VAL A 365 -28.79 46.94 15.95
N LYS A 366 -28.36 47.49 14.82
CA LYS A 366 -27.15 47.09 14.10
C LYS A 366 -26.31 48.32 13.76
N PRO A 367 -24.98 48.20 13.64
CA PRO A 367 -24.15 49.30 13.16
C PRO A 367 -24.59 49.76 11.76
N THR A 368 -24.41 51.05 11.47
CA THR A 368 -24.61 51.58 10.12
C THR A 368 -23.52 51.11 9.17
N ASP A 369 -23.77 51.19 7.86
CA ASP A 369 -22.80 50.71 6.86
C ASP A 369 -21.50 51.53 6.89
N LYS A 370 -21.59 52.81 7.25
CA LYS A 370 -20.43 53.68 7.53
C LYS A 370 -19.54 53.09 8.64
N VAL A 371 -20.15 52.74 9.77
CA VAL A 371 -19.44 52.18 10.93
C VAL A 371 -18.84 50.81 10.60
N LEU A 372 -19.58 49.97 9.89
CA LEU A 372 -19.07 48.67 9.41
C LEU A 372 -17.83 48.84 8.51
N GLN A 373 -17.85 49.79 7.58
CA GLN A 373 -16.70 50.07 6.70
C GLN A 373 -15.48 50.57 7.47
N GLN A 374 -15.68 51.45 8.46
CA GLN A 374 -14.60 51.94 9.32
C GLN A 374 -13.94 50.79 10.11
N ALA A 375 -14.75 49.91 10.70
CA ALA A 375 -14.25 48.76 11.43
C ALA A 375 -13.48 47.78 10.51
N VAL A 376 -13.97 47.52 9.30
CA VAL A 376 -13.28 46.69 8.29
C VAL A 376 -11.93 47.30 7.89
N ALA A 377 -11.82 48.62 7.86
CA ALA A 377 -10.55 49.33 7.64
C ALA A 377 -9.60 49.31 8.87
N GLY A 378 -9.99 48.62 9.95
CA GLY A 378 -9.20 48.49 11.17
C GLY A 378 -9.26 49.71 12.10
N GLN A 379 -10.18 50.65 11.87
CA GLN A 379 -10.37 51.77 12.78
C GLN A 379 -11.07 51.29 14.06
N PRO A 380 -10.49 51.48 15.25
CA PRO A 380 -11.20 51.23 16.49
C PRO A 380 -12.36 52.21 16.62
N GLY A 381 -13.38 51.80 17.38
CA GLY A 381 -14.43 52.73 17.79
C GLY A 381 -13.81 53.89 18.59
N PRO A 382 -14.12 55.15 18.24
CA PRO A 382 -13.43 56.31 18.81
C PRO A 382 -13.76 56.53 20.28
N ASP A 383 -14.89 55.99 20.75
CA ASP A 383 -15.46 56.28 22.05
C ASP A 383 -15.24 55.14 23.04
N THR A 384 -15.17 55.49 24.32
CA THR A 384 -15.14 54.51 25.43
C THR A 384 -16.50 54.52 26.14
N GLY A 385 -17.12 53.35 26.32
CA GLY A 385 -18.42 53.24 26.99
C GLY A 385 -18.36 53.59 28.47
N ASP A 386 -19.44 54.20 28.98
CA ASP A 386 -19.54 54.66 30.37
C ASP A 386 -19.46 53.49 31.39
N PRO A 387 -19.02 53.70 32.65
CA PRO A 387 -18.72 52.65 33.63
C PRO A 387 -19.83 51.63 33.93
N ASP A 388 -21.10 51.98 33.73
CA ASP A 388 -22.26 51.14 34.09
C ASP A 388 -23.06 50.62 32.89
N THR A 389 -22.39 50.50 31.73
CA THR A 389 -23.02 50.12 30.45
C THR A 389 -22.97 48.61 30.14
N GLY A 390 -22.54 47.80 31.11
CA GLY A 390 -22.39 46.35 30.99
C GLY A 390 -21.05 45.93 30.36
N SER A 391 -20.73 44.63 30.47
CA SER A 391 -19.40 44.08 30.13
C SER A 391 -18.99 44.21 28.66
N LEU A 392 -19.94 44.41 27.74
CA LEU A 392 -19.67 44.60 26.32
C LEU A 392 -19.23 46.03 25.99
N SER A 393 -19.55 47.00 26.85
CA SER A 393 -19.39 48.43 26.59
C SER A 393 -18.49 49.14 27.60
N ALA A 394 -18.65 48.88 28.90
CA ALA A 394 -17.99 49.63 29.95
C ALA A 394 -16.46 49.59 29.82
N GLY A 395 -15.85 50.77 29.66
CA GLY A 395 -14.40 50.91 29.48
C GLY A 395 -13.84 50.37 28.16
N LYS A 396 -14.70 49.92 27.24
CA LYS A 396 -14.30 49.36 25.93
C LYS A 396 -14.48 50.38 24.82
N HIS A 397 -13.62 50.28 23.80
CA HIS A 397 -13.74 51.09 22.60
C HIS A 397 -14.89 50.61 21.69
N GLY A 398 -15.66 51.56 21.16
CA GLY A 398 -16.77 51.29 20.24
C GLY A 398 -17.38 52.57 19.70
N TRP A 399 -18.60 52.47 19.17
CA TRP A 399 -19.39 53.63 18.74
C TRP A 399 -20.62 53.76 19.62
N TYR A 400 -20.91 54.94 20.16
CA TYR A 400 -22.09 55.10 21.01
C TYR A 400 -23.36 54.66 20.28
N SER A 401 -24.22 53.87 20.95
CA SER A 401 -25.54 53.48 20.43
C SER A 401 -26.53 54.65 20.45
N ASN A 402 -26.30 55.62 21.34
CA ASN A 402 -27.11 56.83 21.53
C ASN A 402 -26.29 58.11 21.50
N THR A 403 -26.98 59.23 21.35
CA THR A 403 -26.43 60.59 21.44
C THR A 403 -27.33 61.44 22.32
N GLY A 404 -26.93 62.70 22.59
CA GLY A 404 -27.72 63.62 23.41
C GLY A 404 -27.94 63.17 24.86
N THR A 405 -28.95 63.76 25.49
CA THR A 405 -29.37 63.45 26.86
C THR A 405 -30.54 62.45 26.82
N ASN A 406 -30.33 61.30 27.46
CA ASN A 406 -31.26 60.18 27.55
C ASN A 406 -31.68 60.03 29.00
N THR A 407 -32.96 59.84 29.25
CA THR A 407 -33.52 60.01 30.59
C THR A 407 -34.62 59.02 30.87
N VAL A 408 -34.79 58.71 32.14
CA VAL A 408 -36.02 58.14 32.69
C VAL A 408 -36.65 59.21 33.57
N THR A 409 -37.87 59.62 33.24
CA THR A 409 -38.65 60.56 34.07
C THR A 409 -39.80 59.83 34.75
N HIS A 410 -40.19 60.27 35.93
CA HIS A 410 -41.37 59.77 36.64
C HIS A 410 -42.00 60.87 37.48
N THR A 411 -43.26 60.70 37.86
CA THR A 411 -43.91 61.53 38.87
C THR A 411 -43.72 60.88 40.23
N SER A 412 -43.10 61.60 41.16
CA SER A 412 -42.99 61.17 42.56
C SER A 412 -44.39 61.04 43.13
N PRO A 413 -44.73 59.87 43.66
CA PRO A 413 -46.09 59.59 44.11
C PRO A 413 -46.40 60.26 45.47
N ASN A 414 -45.39 60.73 46.22
CA ASN A 414 -45.58 61.51 47.47
C ASN A 414 -45.66 63.01 47.22
N THR A 415 -44.81 63.56 46.35
CA THR A 415 -44.69 65.01 46.16
C THR A 415 -45.42 65.52 44.91
N GLY A 416 -45.76 64.64 43.97
CA GLY A 416 -46.26 65.00 42.65
C GLY A 416 -45.23 65.65 41.73
N ALA A 417 -43.98 65.83 42.19
CA ALA A 417 -42.90 66.41 41.40
C ALA A 417 -42.41 65.43 40.31
N THR A 418 -41.80 65.96 39.24
CA THR A 418 -41.18 65.11 38.22
C THR A 418 -39.73 64.82 38.58
N GLY A 419 -39.42 63.56 38.89
CA GLY A 419 -38.05 63.07 39.05
C GLY A 419 -37.45 62.69 37.69
N THR A 420 -36.15 62.95 37.50
CA THR A 420 -35.43 62.66 36.24
C THR A 420 -34.09 61.98 36.53
N SER A 421 -33.88 60.80 35.95
CA SER A 421 -32.61 60.06 36.00
C SER A 421 -31.97 60.06 34.62
N THR A 422 -30.69 60.40 34.51
CA THR A 422 -29.95 60.34 33.22
C THR A 422 -29.44 58.93 32.97
N LEU A 423 -29.56 58.46 31.73
CA LEU A 423 -29.07 57.15 31.29
C LEU A 423 -27.63 57.25 30.74
N PRO A 424 -26.78 56.25 31.01
CA PRO A 424 -25.42 56.22 30.48
C PRO A 424 -25.40 55.98 28.96
N LYS A 425 -24.24 56.17 28.35
CA LYS A 425 -24.00 56.04 26.90
C LYS A 425 -23.19 54.77 26.59
N PRO A 426 -23.86 53.63 26.32
CA PRO A 426 -23.15 52.43 25.90
C PRO A 426 -22.61 52.55 24.48
N VAL A 427 -21.45 51.93 24.23
CA VAL A 427 -20.88 51.72 22.90
C VAL A 427 -21.22 50.34 22.35
N ILE A 428 -21.30 50.22 21.03
CA ILE A 428 -21.39 48.94 20.30
C ILE A 428 -20.02 48.58 19.71
N PRO A 429 -19.41 47.46 20.11
CA PRO A 429 -18.15 46.99 19.50
C PRO A 429 -18.46 46.23 18.20
N VAL A 430 -18.05 46.79 17.05
CA VAL A 430 -18.26 46.12 15.75
C VAL A 430 -17.41 44.87 15.64
N GLN A 431 -18.05 43.77 15.24
CA GLN A 431 -17.42 42.48 14.99
C GLN A 431 -17.00 42.38 13.52
N VAL A 432 -15.71 42.16 13.28
CA VAL A 432 -15.16 41.91 11.94
C VAL A 432 -14.82 40.43 11.76
N ALA A 433 -14.86 39.99 10.51
CA ALA A 433 -14.47 38.65 10.10
C ALA A 433 -13.34 38.71 9.07
N ARG A 434 -12.47 37.70 9.10
CA ARG A 434 -11.38 37.51 8.14
C ARG A 434 -11.51 36.14 7.49
N LEU A 435 -11.51 36.08 6.17
CA LEU A 435 -11.39 34.85 5.39
C LEU A 435 -9.97 34.73 4.88
N GLN A 436 -9.33 33.60 5.17
CA GLN A 436 -7.99 33.27 4.71
C GLN A 436 -7.99 31.90 4.03
N TYR A 437 -7.02 31.70 3.14
CA TYR A 437 -6.84 30.46 2.40
C TYR A 437 -5.47 29.88 2.72
N ASP A 438 -5.46 28.63 3.16
CA ASP A 438 -4.24 27.88 3.45
C ASP A 438 -4.03 26.80 2.39
N LYS A 439 -2.80 26.71 1.88
CA LYS A 439 -2.42 25.73 0.87
C LYS A 439 -2.47 24.29 1.38
N ASN A 440 -2.48 24.09 2.70
CA ASN A 440 -2.63 22.82 3.40
C ASN A 440 -1.67 21.70 2.92
N ALA A 441 -0.49 22.11 2.45
CA ALA A 441 0.57 21.24 1.97
C ALA A 441 1.87 22.04 1.90
N GLU A 442 2.93 21.59 2.57
CA GLU A 442 4.21 22.30 2.60
C GLU A 442 4.81 22.48 1.19
N THR A 443 4.69 21.46 0.34
CA THR A 443 5.21 21.43 -1.03
C THR A 443 4.35 22.18 -2.04
N ALA A 444 3.14 22.61 -1.68
CA ALA A 444 2.32 23.44 -2.54
C ALA A 444 2.93 24.86 -2.64
N THR A 445 2.79 25.46 -3.81
CA THR A 445 3.32 26.80 -4.16
C THR A 445 2.18 27.71 -4.60
N GLY A 446 2.43 29.01 -4.76
CA GLY A 446 1.42 30.02 -5.08
C GLY A 446 1.00 30.84 -3.86
N ASP A 447 0.14 31.83 -4.09
CA ASP A 447 -0.28 32.79 -3.07
C ASP A 447 -1.76 33.17 -3.25
N MET A 448 -2.49 33.22 -2.14
CA MET A 448 -3.89 33.64 -2.03
C MET A 448 -4.03 34.90 -1.18
N GLY A 449 -2.94 35.59 -0.83
CA GLY A 449 -2.94 36.73 0.08
C GLY A 449 -3.83 37.90 -0.38
N LYS A 450 -3.96 38.11 -1.69
CA LYS A 450 -4.88 39.13 -2.26
C LYS A 450 -6.35 38.72 -2.21
N ASP A 451 -6.63 37.44 -2.03
CA ASP A 451 -7.98 36.89 -1.94
C ASP A 451 -8.41 36.73 -0.47
N ALA A 452 -7.54 37.07 0.49
CA ALA A 452 -7.93 37.23 1.87
C ALA A 452 -8.92 38.39 1.98
N VAL A 453 -10.05 38.15 2.63
CA VAL A 453 -11.13 39.14 2.75
C VAL A 453 -11.24 39.54 4.21
N THR A 454 -11.31 40.84 4.47
CA THR A 454 -11.81 41.37 5.75
C THR A 454 -13.17 42.00 5.48
N ALA A 455 -14.18 41.61 6.24
CA ALA A 455 -15.56 42.05 6.06
C ALA A 455 -16.29 42.12 7.41
N PRO A 456 -17.49 42.72 7.47
CA PRO A 456 -18.32 42.63 8.66
C PRO A 456 -18.65 41.17 8.97
N ALA A 457 -18.59 40.78 10.25
CA ALA A 457 -19.08 39.47 10.66
C ALA A 457 -20.57 39.32 10.31
N GLY A 458 -20.96 38.14 9.85
CA GLY A 458 -22.28 37.83 9.31
C GLY A 458 -22.46 38.10 7.81
N SER A 459 -21.46 38.67 7.13
CA SER A 459 -21.51 38.87 5.67
C SER A 459 -21.29 37.56 4.91
N GLU A 460 -21.99 37.41 3.78
CA GLU A 460 -21.71 36.34 2.81
C GLU A 460 -20.51 36.71 1.95
N GLN A 461 -19.55 35.79 1.81
CA GLN A 461 -18.41 35.92 0.90
C GLN A 461 -18.39 34.79 -0.11
N ALA A 462 -18.09 35.13 -1.37
CA ALA A 462 -17.88 34.14 -2.43
C ALA A 462 -16.48 33.53 -2.31
N ILE A 463 -16.40 32.21 -2.37
CA ILE A 463 -15.14 31.49 -2.27
C ILE A 463 -14.30 31.66 -3.54
N ALA A 464 -13.03 32.03 -3.36
CA ALA A 464 -12.11 32.34 -4.44
C ALA A 464 -11.64 31.08 -5.18
N ALA A 465 -11.26 31.27 -6.45
CA ALA A 465 -10.60 30.22 -7.23
C ALA A 465 -9.23 29.90 -6.61
N ASN A 466 -8.87 28.61 -6.54
CA ASN A 466 -7.55 28.21 -6.09
C ASN A 466 -6.44 28.73 -7.04
N LYS A 467 -5.43 29.39 -6.45
CA LYS A 467 -4.20 29.83 -7.12
C LYS A 467 -2.96 29.07 -6.64
N PHE A 468 -3.12 28.14 -5.70
CA PHE A 468 -2.05 27.25 -5.30
C PHE A 468 -1.83 26.14 -6.34
N ALA A 469 -0.58 25.70 -6.49
CA ALA A 469 -0.19 24.58 -7.33
C ALA A 469 0.58 23.54 -6.51
N ASN A 470 0.27 22.26 -6.73
CA ASN A 470 0.96 21.13 -6.11
C ASN A 470 1.30 20.11 -7.21
N ALA A 471 2.58 19.98 -7.56
CA ALA A 471 3.01 19.28 -8.78
C ALA A 471 2.57 17.82 -8.88
N ASN A 472 2.31 17.16 -7.74
CA ASN A 472 1.96 15.73 -7.66
C ASN A 472 0.49 15.47 -7.28
N TYR A 473 -0.32 16.53 -7.18
CA TYR A 473 -1.68 16.46 -6.68
C TYR A 473 -2.64 17.35 -7.48
N THR A 474 -3.89 16.95 -7.54
CA THR A 474 -5.00 17.72 -8.11
C THR A 474 -5.81 18.36 -7.00
N PHE A 475 -6.02 19.67 -7.07
CA PHE A 475 -6.91 20.40 -6.14
C PHE A 475 -8.35 19.87 -6.25
N GLN A 476 -8.98 19.57 -5.11
CA GLN A 476 -10.35 19.04 -5.03
C GLN A 476 -11.38 20.07 -4.55
N GLY A 477 -10.93 21.12 -3.86
CA GLY A 477 -11.81 22.09 -3.21
C GLY A 477 -11.18 22.63 -1.93
N TRP A 478 -11.91 23.53 -1.28
CA TRP A 478 -11.56 24.11 0.01
C TRP A 478 -12.33 23.39 1.13
N ASN A 479 -11.75 23.29 2.32
CA ASN A 479 -12.42 22.70 3.48
C ASN A 479 -12.24 23.57 4.73
N THR A 480 -13.24 23.60 5.62
CA THR A 480 -13.15 24.36 6.88
C THR A 480 -12.23 23.73 7.93
N GLN A 481 -11.78 22.50 7.70
CA GLN A 481 -10.80 21.79 8.54
C GLN A 481 -9.65 21.27 7.67
N ALA A 482 -8.43 21.36 8.20
CA ALA A 482 -7.21 20.93 7.51
C ALA A 482 -7.25 19.43 7.14
N ASP A 483 -7.85 18.60 7.98
CA ASP A 483 -7.97 17.15 7.78
C ASP A 483 -9.08 16.73 6.80
N GLY A 484 -9.82 17.70 6.24
CA GLY A 484 -10.88 17.47 5.27
C GLY A 484 -12.21 17.00 5.85
N LYS A 485 -12.37 16.89 7.18
CA LYS A 485 -13.63 16.46 7.82
C LYS A 485 -14.67 17.58 7.96
N GLY A 486 -14.27 18.82 7.67
CA GLY A 486 -15.16 19.98 7.70
C GLY A 486 -16.05 20.08 6.47
N MET A 487 -16.71 21.22 6.34
CA MET A 487 -17.57 21.54 5.19
C MET A 487 -16.69 21.89 3.98
N THR A 488 -17.08 21.37 2.82
CA THR A 488 -16.34 21.55 1.56
C THR A 488 -16.97 22.68 0.74
N TYR A 489 -16.12 23.51 0.15
CA TYR A 489 -16.49 24.64 -0.69
C TYR A 489 -15.73 24.61 -2.02
N GLN A 490 -16.43 24.93 -3.08
CA GLN A 490 -15.91 25.16 -4.42
C GLN A 490 -15.83 26.65 -4.73
N LYS A 491 -15.13 26.99 -5.82
CA LYS A 491 -15.08 28.35 -6.33
C LYS A 491 -16.50 28.87 -6.57
N GLY A 492 -16.81 30.05 -6.03
CA GLY A 492 -18.09 30.74 -6.20
C GLY A 492 -19.15 30.36 -5.17
N ASP A 493 -18.92 29.33 -4.35
CA ASP A 493 -19.81 29.01 -3.23
C ASP A 493 -19.87 30.18 -2.24
N LYS A 494 -20.99 30.31 -1.53
CA LYS A 494 -21.20 31.37 -0.54
C LYS A 494 -20.92 30.85 0.86
N LEU A 495 -20.12 31.58 1.61
CA LEU A 495 -19.82 31.33 3.03
C LEU A 495 -20.20 32.56 3.87
N THR A 496 -21.08 32.37 4.85
CA THR A 496 -21.36 33.38 5.87
C THR A 496 -20.24 33.40 6.90
N LEU A 497 -19.54 34.53 7.04
CA LEU A 497 -18.36 34.60 7.89
C LEU A 497 -18.72 34.86 9.37
N PRO A 498 -18.31 33.99 10.31
CA PRO A 498 -18.41 34.29 11.74
C PRO A 498 -17.39 35.36 12.16
N ALA A 499 -17.60 35.98 13.32
CA ALA A 499 -16.63 36.91 13.90
C ALA A 499 -15.27 36.21 14.14
N GLY A 500 -14.17 36.91 13.86
CA GLY A 500 -12.82 36.34 13.95
C GLY A 500 -12.25 35.89 12.61
N THR A 501 -11.34 34.90 12.62
CA THR A 501 -10.67 34.42 11.39
C THR A 501 -11.17 33.03 11.03
N THR A 502 -11.68 32.89 9.81
CA THR A 502 -11.99 31.62 9.17
C THR A 502 -10.89 31.28 8.17
N VAL A 503 -10.30 30.10 8.30
CA VAL A 503 -9.29 29.59 7.38
C VAL A 503 -9.89 28.45 6.58
N LEU A 504 -9.82 28.54 5.27
CA LEU A 504 -10.16 27.47 4.34
C LEU A 504 -8.90 26.77 3.86
N TYR A 505 -8.87 25.45 3.99
CA TYR A 505 -7.72 24.61 3.70
C TYR A 505 -7.91 23.90 2.37
N ALA A 506 -6.94 24.03 1.47
CA ALA A 506 -6.97 23.32 0.19
C ALA A 506 -6.95 21.80 0.39
N GLN A 507 -7.78 21.07 -0.33
CA GLN A 507 -7.79 19.61 -0.32
C GLN A 507 -7.20 19.08 -1.61
N TRP A 508 -6.30 18.11 -1.49
CA TRP A 508 -5.45 17.63 -2.59
C TRP A 508 -5.64 16.14 -2.79
N LYS A 509 -5.89 15.71 -4.03
CA LYS A 509 -5.94 14.29 -4.42
C LYS A 509 -4.67 13.94 -5.18
N ARG A 510 -3.97 12.91 -4.75
CA ARG A 510 -2.73 12.45 -5.37
C ARG A 510 -2.96 11.99 -6.81
N ILE A 511 -2.10 12.41 -7.74
CA ILE A 511 -2.16 11.99 -9.15
C ILE A 511 -1.64 10.55 -9.25
N PRO A 512 -2.38 9.58 -9.82
CA PRO A 512 -1.90 8.21 -10.01
C PRO A 512 -0.76 8.15 -11.05
N ALA A 513 0.16 7.21 -10.90
CA ALA A 513 1.25 6.94 -11.85
C ALA A 513 1.67 5.46 -11.83
N SER A 514 2.14 4.93 -12.96
CA SER A 514 2.65 3.55 -13.03
C SER A 514 3.85 3.34 -13.96
N ILE A 515 4.52 2.20 -13.77
CA ILE A 515 5.57 1.69 -14.65
C ILE A 515 5.09 0.37 -15.24
N HIS A 516 4.99 0.34 -16.57
CA HIS A 516 4.70 -0.85 -17.35
C HIS A 516 5.98 -1.51 -17.83
N TYR A 517 6.04 -2.85 -17.80
CA TYR A 517 7.23 -3.60 -18.21
C TYR A 517 7.00 -4.36 -19.51
N ASP A 518 7.81 -4.07 -20.52
CA ASP A 518 7.81 -4.75 -21.82
C ASP A 518 9.00 -5.72 -21.89
N PRO A 519 8.78 -7.01 -22.22
CA PRO A 519 9.84 -8.02 -22.30
C PRO A 519 10.85 -7.79 -23.44
N ASN A 520 10.54 -6.91 -24.39
CA ASN A 520 11.38 -6.54 -25.53
C ASN A 520 11.93 -7.77 -26.29
N GLY A 521 11.01 -8.64 -26.70
CA GLY A 521 11.32 -9.90 -27.38
C GLY A 521 11.77 -11.04 -26.47
N GLY A 522 11.67 -10.89 -25.15
CA GLY A 522 11.64 -12.01 -24.20
C GLY A 522 10.22 -12.57 -24.01
N THR A 523 10.09 -13.53 -23.09
CA THR A 523 8.85 -14.21 -22.69
C THR A 523 8.66 -14.15 -21.18
N GLY A 524 7.44 -14.40 -20.68
CA GLY A 524 7.10 -14.35 -19.25
C GLY A 524 6.22 -13.16 -18.90
N THR A 525 6.10 -12.85 -17.61
CA THR A 525 5.27 -11.75 -17.08
C THR A 525 5.99 -11.04 -15.94
N THR A 526 5.88 -9.72 -15.89
CA THR A 526 6.32 -8.89 -14.76
C THR A 526 5.20 -7.94 -14.41
N ASP A 527 4.77 -7.90 -13.15
CA ASP A 527 3.67 -7.03 -12.73
C ASP A 527 4.08 -5.55 -12.78
N ASP A 528 3.16 -4.72 -13.26
CA ASP A 528 3.34 -3.27 -13.28
C ASP A 528 3.55 -2.70 -11.89
N THR A 529 4.45 -1.72 -11.78
CA THR A 529 4.64 -0.98 -10.53
C THR A 529 3.63 0.17 -10.50
N LYS A 530 2.74 0.19 -9.50
CA LYS A 530 1.71 1.23 -9.33
C LYS A 530 2.04 2.13 -8.15
N GLY A 531 1.67 3.41 -8.23
CA GLY A 531 1.80 4.37 -7.15
C GLY A 531 1.15 5.70 -7.49
N GLY A 532 1.56 6.77 -6.80
CA GLY A 532 1.23 8.14 -7.18
C GLY A 532 2.45 8.91 -7.66
N GLN A 533 2.22 9.97 -8.42
CA GLN A 533 3.27 10.86 -8.90
C GLN A 533 4.10 11.42 -7.73
N GLY A 534 5.42 11.42 -7.86
CA GLY A 534 6.36 11.81 -6.81
C GLY A 534 6.68 10.72 -5.78
N ASP A 535 5.98 9.57 -5.78
CA ASP A 535 6.39 8.46 -4.92
C ASP A 535 7.69 7.85 -5.40
N THR A 536 8.54 7.48 -4.44
CA THR A 536 9.71 6.65 -4.71
C THR A 536 9.34 5.20 -4.44
N THR A 537 9.38 4.37 -5.47
CA THR A 537 9.03 2.95 -5.42
C THR A 537 10.18 2.11 -5.97
N THR A 538 10.23 0.83 -5.62
CA THR A 538 11.21 -0.12 -6.15
C THR A 538 10.62 -0.78 -7.38
N LEU A 539 11.39 -0.82 -8.48
CA LEU A 539 10.99 -1.57 -9.68
C LEU A 539 10.67 -3.02 -9.34
N THR A 540 9.60 -3.55 -9.95
CA THR A 540 9.24 -4.97 -9.81
C THR A 540 10.41 -5.84 -10.31
N PRO A 541 10.79 -6.91 -9.57
CA PRO A 541 11.82 -7.84 -10.05
C PRO A 541 11.49 -8.37 -11.44
N ASN A 542 12.45 -8.38 -12.35
CA ASN A 542 12.25 -8.92 -13.68
C ASN A 542 11.76 -10.38 -13.64
N GLY A 543 10.56 -10.62 -14.15
CA GLY A 543 9.97 -11.94 -14.36
C GLY A 543 10.10 -12.45 -15.80
N PHE A 544 10.76 -11.71 -16.69
CA PHE A 544 10.96 -12.12 -18.07
C PHE A 544 12.23 -12.97 -18.25
N SER A 545 12.20 -13.86 -19.22
CA SER A 545 13.33 -14.67 -19.67
C SER A 545 13.46 -14.58 -21.20
N LYS A 546 14.67 -14.82 -21.73
CA LYS A 546 14.92 -14.86 -23.16
C LYS A 546 16.03 -15.87 -23.45
N GLU A 547 15.72 -16.92 -24.20
CA GLU A 547 16.66 -18.04 -24.43
C GLU A 547 17.98 -17.55 -25.05
N CYS A 548 19.13 -17.98 -24.50
CA CYS A 548 20.49 -17.54 -24.87
C CYS A 548 20.81 -16.07 -24.54
N TRP A 549 19.99 -15.41 -23.73
CA TRP A 549 20.22 -14.05 -23.26
C TRP A 549 20.03 -13.92 -21.75
N LEU A 550 20.86 -13.10 -21.13
CA LEU A 550 20.72 -12.65 -19.75
C LEU A 550 20.07 -11.27 -19.73
N PHE A 551 19.17 -11.04 -18.77
CA PHE A 551 18.65 -9.71 -18.49
C PHE A 551 19.82 -8.81 -18.07
N ASP A 552 19.99 -7.68 -18.75
CA ASP A 552 21.02 -6.70 -18.42
C ASP A 552 20.44 -5.53 -17.62
N SER A 553 19.32 -4.95 -18.08
CA SER A 553 18.68 -3.79 -17.45
C SER A 553 17.32 -3.45 -18.04
N TRP A 554 16.58 -2.56 -17.38
CA TRP A 554 15.42 -1.87 -17.93
C TRP A 554 15.83 -0.59 -18.67
N ASN A 555 15.10 -0.20 -19.72
CA ASN A 555 15.34 1.07 -20.41
C ASN A 555 14.04 1.78 -20.82
N THR A 556 14.01 3.11 -20.75
CA THR A 556 12.84 3.91 -21.20
C THR A 556 12.58 3.87 -22.71
N ARG A 557 13.52 3.35 -23.51
CA ARG A 557 13.37 3.16 -24.95
C ARG A 557 13.69 1.73 -25.34
N LYS A 558 12.93 1.19 -26.28
CA LYS A 558 13.08 -0.18 -26.80
C LYS A 558 14.48 -0.46 -27.37
N ASP A 559 15.08 0.55 -28.00
CA ASP A 559 16.42 0.52 -28.61
C ASP A 559 17.58 0.61 -27.60
N GLY A 560 17.28 0.72 -26.30
CA GLY A 560 18.29 0.83 -25.24
C GLY A 560 18.96 2.21 -25.14
N LYS A 561 18.56 3.21 -25.94
CA LYS A 561 19.17 4.56 -25.95
C LYS A 561 18.54 5.54 -24.96
N GLY A 562 17.54 5.11 -24.21
CA GLY A 562 16.92 5.93 -23.15
C GLY A 562 17.64 5.80 -21.82
N THR A 563 17.02 6.31 -20.76
CA THR A 563 17.50 6.12 -19.38
C THR A 563 17.49 4.66 -19.00
N LYS A 564 18.65 4.18 -18.49
CA LYS A 564 18.88 2.81 -18.02
C LYS A 564 18.54 2.69 -16.53
N TYR A 565 17.88 1.60 -16.15
CA TYR A 565 17.61 1.23 -14.76
C TYR A 565 18.04 -0.20 -14.47
N THR A 566 18.65 -0.45 -13.31
CA THR A 566 18.97 -1.81 -12.87
C THR A 566 17.73 -2.53 -12.35
N ASP A 567 17.76 -3.86 -12.29
CA ASP A 567 16.67 -4.62 -11.66
C ASP A 567 16.47 -4.18 -10.20
N LYS A 568 15.21 -4.08 -9.76
CA LYS A 568 14.84 -3.62 -8.42
C LYS A 568 15.39 -2.24 -8.02
N GLN A 569 15.68 -1.37 -8.99
CA GLN A 569 16.13 -0.01 -8.67
C GLN A 569 15.00 0.81 -8.02
N ALA A 570 15.32 1.68 -7.06
CA ALA A 570 14.38 2.68 -6.56
C ALA A 570 14.22 3.83 -7.58
N VAL A 571 12.98 4.17 -7.92
CA VAL A 571 12.62 5.17 -8.93
C VAL A 571 11.49 6.06 -8.44
N THR A 572 11.56 7.35 -8.77
CA THR A 572 10.49 8.31 -8.51
C THR A 572 9.51 8.34 -9.68
N LEU A 573 8.24 8.07 -9.43
CA LEU A 573 7.19 8.10 -10.44
C LEU A 573 6.92 9.54 -10.88
N LYS A 574 6.89 9.81 -12.19
CA LYS A 574 6.58 11.14 -12.74
C LYS A 574 5.32 11.14 -13.63
N GLY A 575 4.55 10.07 -13.57
CA GLY A 575 3.48 9.74 -14.50
C GLY A 575 3.68 8.33 -15.05
N ASP A 576 2.87 7.94 -16.02
CA ASP A 576 2.92 6.60 -16.62
C ASP A 576 4.09 6.47 -17.58
N ILE A 577 4.90 5.42 -17.41
CA ILE A 577 6.04 5.12 -18.28
C ILE A 577 6.09 3.63 -18.62
N THR A 578 6.70 3.29 -19.76
CA THR A 578 7.02 1.90 -20.11
C THR A 578 8.54 1.70 -20.07
N LEU A 579 8.98 0.65 -19.40
CA LEU A 579 10.36 0.19 -19.39
C LEU A 579 10.49 -1.10 -20.19
N TYR A 580 11.48 -1.13 -21.09
CA TYR A 580 11.78 -2.22 -21.99
C TYR A 580 12.99 -3.01 -21.46
N ALA A 581 12.86 -4.32 -21.33
CA ALA A 581 13.98 -5.18 -20.95
C ALA A 581 15.11 -5.08 -21.99
N GLN A 582 16.34 -5.01 -21.54
CA GLN A 582 17.55 -5.03 -22.35
C GLN A 582 18.31 -6.30 -22.02
N TRP A 583 18.83 -6.93 -23.08
CA TRP A 583 19.35 -8.29 -23.05
C TRP A 583 20.80 -8.31 -23.52
N LYS A 584 21.66 -9.09 -22.87
CA LYS A 584 23.02 -9.42 -23.35
C LYS A 584 23.15 -10.91 -23.56
N ARG A 585 23.98 -11.34 -24.52
CA ARG A 585 24.14 -12.78 -24.82
C ARG A 585 24.69 -13.52 -23.60
N ASP A 586 24.12 -14.69 -23.33
CA ASP A 586 24.58 -15.58 -22.27
C ASP A 586 25.81 -16.37 -22.73
N PRO A 587 27.00 -16.17 -22.13
CA PRO A 587 28.20 -16.93 -22.47
C PRO A 587 28.03 -18.45 -22.40
N ALA A 588 27.12 -18.96 -21.58
CA ALA A 588 26.82 -20.40 -21.50
C ALA A 588 26.21 -20.97 -22.80
N CYS A 589 25.67 -20.11 -23.66
CA CYS A 589 25.13 -20.49 -24.96
C CYS A 589 26.12 -20.27 -26.11
N LYS A 590 27.38 -19.96 -25.83
CA LYS A 590 28.42 -19.94 -26.85
C LYS A 590 28.56 -21.36 -27.45
N ALA A 591 28.74 -21.43 -28.76
CA ALA A 591 28.86 -22.69 -29.48
C ALA A 591 30.06 -22.68 -30.42
N ASP A 592 30.79 -23.79 -30.45
CA ASP A 592 31.95 -23.98 -31.32
C ASP A 592 31.79 -25.25 -32.13
N LEU A 593 32.04 -25.19 -33.44
CA LEU A 593 32.14 -26.34 -34.34
C LEU A 593 33.62 -26.57 -34.64
N VAL A 594 34.10 -27.77 -34.33
CA VAL A 594 35.49 -28.19 -34.54
C VAL A 594 35.50 -29.43 -35.43
N TYR A 595 36.49 -29.49 -36.30
CA TYR A 595 36.71 -30.64 -37.19
C TYR A 595 37.90 -31.45 -36.70
N ASP A 596 37.69 -32.74 -36.52
CA ASP A 596 38.71 -33.69 -36.11
C ASP A 596 39.09 -34.57 -37.30
N LYS A 597 40.40 -34.71 -37.54
CA LYS A 597 40.95 -35.52 -38.63
C LYS A 597 40.66 -37.01 -38.49
N ASN A 598 40.29 -37.47 -37.30
CA ASN A 598 39.86 -38.83 -36.96
C ASN A 598 40.84 -39.93 -37.44
N SER A 599 42.12 -39.59 -37.49
CA SER A 599 43.22 -40.46 -37.83
C SER A 599 44.51 -39.80 -37.32
N PRO A 600 45.36 -40.51 -36.57
CA PRO A 600 46.63 -39.94 -36.11
C PRO A 600 47.55 -39.57 -37.27
N ASP A 601 47.50 -40.32 -38.37
CA ASP A 601 48.37 -40.18 -39.55
C ASP A 601 47.90 -39.12 -40.55
N ALA A 602 46.66 -38.66 -40.43
CA ALA A 602 46.16 -37.57 -41.27
C ALA A 602 46.85 -36.23 -40.92
N THR A 603 47.05 -35.38 -41.91
CA THR A 603 47.70 -34.06 -41.79
C THR A 603 46.83 -32.96 -42.37
N GLY A 604 47.17 -31.68 -42.14
CA GLY A 604 46.36 -30.53 -42.58
C GLY A 604 45.42 -30.02 -41.48
N GLU A 605 44.58 -29.05 -41.82
CA GLU A 605 43.65 -28.40 -40.89
C GLU A 605 42.35 -28.05 -41.61
N THR A 606 41.23 -28.08 -40.88
CA THR A 606 39.94 -27.55 -41.34
C THR A 606 39.46 -26.50 -40.36
N ALA A 607 39.23 -25.27 -40.84
CA ALA A 607 38.78 -24.17 -39.99
C ALA A 607 37.40 -24.48 -39.39
N GLY A 608 37.32 -24.36 -38.06
CA GLY A 608 36.06 -24.46 -37.33
C GLY A 608 35.17 -23.22 -37.48
N HIS A 609 34.10 -23.17 -36.69
CA HIS A 609 33.19 -22.02 -36.64
C HIS A 609 32.80 -21.72 -35.19
N THR A 610 32.90 -20.46 -34.78
CA THR A 610 32.43 -19.99 -33.47
C THR A 610 31.18 -19.14 -33.65
N GLY A 611 30.14 -19.47 -32.89
CA GLY A 611 28.87 -18.76 -32.88
C GLY A 611 28.14 -18.96 -31.57
N TRP A 612 26.81 -19.00 -31.65
CA TRP A 612 25.93 -19.21 -30.52
C TRP A 612 24.99 -20.38 -30.79
N LYS A 613 24.48 -20.98 -29.72
CA LYS A 613 23.42 -22.00 -29.81
C LYS A 613 22.28 -21.50 -30.70
N GLY A 614 21.87 -22.33 -31.65
CA GLY A 614 20.82 -22.01 -32.61
C GLY A 614 21.31 -21.34 -33.90
N ASP A 615 22.54 -20.81 -33.94
CA ASP A 615 23.13 -20.32 -35.18
C ASP A 615 23.32 -21.48 -36.17
N GLN A 616 23.17 -21.19 -37.47
CA GLN A 616 23.41 -22.18 -38.53
C GLN A 616 24.86 -22.07 -39.03
N ALA A 617 25.69 -23.05 -38.67
CA ALA A 617 27.02 -23.21 -39.24
C ALA A 617 26.94 -23.96 -40.58
N THR A 618 27.76 -23.54 -41.55
CA THR A 618 27.89 -24.25 -42.83
C THR A 618 29.08 -25.18 -42.76
N ILE A 619 28.87 -26.45 -43.12
CA ILE A 619 29.91 -27.47 -43.03
C ILE A 619 31.01 -27.23 -44.05
N ALA A 620 32.26 -27.22 -43.58
CA ALA A 620 33.43 -26.87 -44.36
C ALA A 620 33.86 -28.02 -45.28
N ALA A 621 34.59 -27.67 -46.35
CA ALA A 621 35.31 -28.66 -47.14
C ALA A 621 36.40 -29.31 -46.27
N ASN A 622 36.69 -30.59 -46.50
CA ASN A 622 37.80 -31.27 -45.85
C ASN A 622 39.14 -30.62 -46.24
N GLY A 623 39.87 -30.13 -45.24
CA GLY A 623 41.25 -29.65 -45.37
C GLY A 623 42.30 -30.65 -44.90
N PHE A 624 41.89 -31.84 -44.43
CA PHE A 624 42.82 -32.91 -44.04
C PHE A 624 43.22 -33.80 -45.22
N THR A 625 44.42 -34.35 -45.16
CA THR A 625 44.93 -35.36 -46.10
C THR A 625 45.29 -36.62 -45.31
N ASN A 626 44.85 -37.79 -45.78
CA ASN A 626 45.19 -39.09 -45.21
C ASN A 626 45.67 -40.00 -46.35
N GLU A 627 46.98 -40.22 -46.44
CA GLU A 627 47.62 -40.95 -47.55
C GLU A 627 47.07 -42.39 -47.65
N GLY A 628 46.71 -42.83 -48.86
CA GLY A 628 46.06 -44.14 -49.07
C GLY A 628 44.56 -44.20 -48.71
N TYR A 629 43.93 -43.08 -48.34
CA TYR A 629 42.50 -43.01 -48.01
C TYR A 629 41.77 -41.93 -48.81
N THR A 630 40.48 -42.16 -49.06
CA THR A 630 39.55 -41.19 -49.63
C THR A 630 38.59 -40.68 -48.55
N PHE A 631 38.52 -39.36 -48.37
CA PHE A 631 37.54 -38.72 -47.47
C PHE A 631 36.11 -39.01 -47.93
N GLN A 632 35.25 -39.46 -47.01
CA GLN A 632 33.85 -39.82 -47.30
C GLN A 632 32.85 -38.77 -46.81
N GLY A 633 33.23 -37.94 -45.84
CA GLY A 633 32.34 -37.00 -45.18
C GLY A 633 32.72 -36.79 -43.72
N TRP A 634 32.01 -35.89 -43.08
CA TRP A 634 32.12 -35.63 -41.63
C TRP A 634 31.07 -36.44 -40.88
N ASN A 635 31.36 -36.89 -39.67
CA ASN A 635 30.39 -37.58 -38.83
C ASN A 635 30.40 -37.05 -37.39
N THR A 636 29.25 -37.01 -36.72
CA THR A 636 29.18 -36.56 -35.31
C THR A 636 29.78 -37.55 -34.32
N GLN A 637 30.13 -38.76 -34.75
CA GLN A 637 30.81 -39.77 -33.94
C GLN A 637 32.05 -40.27 -34.69
N ALA A 638 33.14 -40.47 -33.94
CA ALA A 638 34.41 -40.94 -34.48
C ALA A 638 34.28 -42.30 -35.21
N ASP A 639 33.41 -43.19 -34.72
CA ASP A 639 33.16 -44.53 -35.26
C ASP A 639 32.25 -44.53 -36.51
N GLY A 640 31.80 -43.36 -36.96
CA GLY A 640 30.96 -43.21 -38.15
C GLY A 640 29.48 -43.56 -37.95
N LYS A 641 29.03 -43.92 -36.74
CA LYS A 641 27.61 -44.27 -36.49
C LYS A 641 26.70 -43.08 -36.22
N GLY A 642 27.28 -41.88 -36.13
CA GLY A 642 26.54 -40.64 -35.94
C GLY A 642 25.93 -40.10 -37.23
N MET A 643 25.47 -38.84 -37.15
CA MET A 643 24.94 -38.13 -38.31
C MET A 643 26.08 -37.74 -39.26
N THR A 644 25.88 -37.98 -40.55
CA THR A 644 26.87 -37.65 -41.59
C THR A 644 26.56 -36.28 -42.19
N TYR A 645 27.61 -35.50 -42.44
CA TYR A 645 27.56 -34.19 -43.06
C TYR A 645 28.56 -34.09 -44.22
N GLN A 646 28.10 -33.45 -45.29
CA GLN A 646 28.90 -33.10 -46.46
C GLN A 646 29.21 -31.60 -46.47
N LYS A 647 30.20 -31.21 -47.28
CA LYS A 647 30.51 -29.80 -47.51
C LYS A 647 29.26 -29.04 -47.96
N GLY A 648 28.97 -27.92 -47.30
CA GLY A 648 27.84 -27.04 -47.62
C GLY A 648 26.57 -27.31 -46.83
N ASP A 649 26.48 -28.46 -46.15
CA ASP A 649 25.34 -28.76 -45.26
C ASP A 649 25.22 -27.72 -44.14
N LYS A 650 24.02 -27.58 -43.59
CA LYS A 650 23.73 -26.67 -42.48
C LYS A 650 23.59 -27.45 -41.18
N LEU A 651 24.39 -27.09 -40.19
CA LEU A 651 24.31 -27.60 -38.83
C LEU A 651 23.83 -26.48 -37.90
N THR A 652 22.70 -26.70 -37.22
CA THR A 652 22.28 -25.85 -36.11
C THR A 652 23.14 -26.17 -34.90
N LEU A 653 23.88 -25.18 -34.40
CA LEU A 653 24.83 -25.39 -33.32
C LEU A 653 24.11 -25.64 -31.98
N PRO A 654 24.39 -26.73 -31.26
CA PRO A 654 24.05 -26.84 -29.84
C PRO A 654 25.01 -25.97 -29.00
N ALA A 655 24.66 -25.70 -27.74
CA ALA A 655 25.57 -25.01 -26.82
C ALA A 655 26.82 -25.88 -26.53
N GLY A 656 27.98 -25.25 -26.41
CA GLY A 656 29.26 -25.93 -26.22
C GLY A 656 29.96 -26.32 -27.53
N THR A 657 30.90 -27.26 -27.44
CA THR A 657 31.70 -27.68 -28.59
C THR A 657 31.09 -28.90 -29.27
N THR A 658 30.78 -28.77 -30.55
CA THR A 658 30.43 -29.88 -31.45
C THR A 658 31.68 -30.29 -32.22
N VAL A 659 32.01 -31.57 -32.20
CA VAL A 659 33.13 -32.13 -32.97
C VAL A 659 32.58 -32.98 -34.12
N LEU A 660 33.07 -32.71 -35.33
CA LEU A 660 32.82 -33.51 -36.51
C LEU A 660 34.08 -34.25 -36.92
N TYR A 661 33.98 -35.57 -37.00
CA TYR A 661 35.09 -36.49 -37.27
C TYR A 661 35.13 -36.86 -38.75
N ALA A 662 36.28 -36.67 -39.39
CA ALA A 662 36.48 -37.11 -40.77
C ALA A 662 36.30 -38.63 -40.88
N GLN A 663 35.60 -39.08 -41.92
CA GLN A 663 35.44 -40.50 -42.22
C GLN A 663 36.26 -40.84 -43.46
N TRP A 664 37.08 -41.89 -43.34
CA TRP A 664 38.06 -42.27 -44.36
C TRP A 664 37.76 -43.66 -44.91
N LYS A 665 37.84 -43.82 -46.23
CA LYS A 665 37.74 -45.12 -46.90
C LYS A 665 39.09 -45.48 -47.51
N ARG A 666 39.64 -46.64 -47.12
CA ARG A 666 40.93 -47.13 -47.62
C ARG A 666 40.86 -47.37 -49.12
N ILE A 667 41.89 -46.94 -49.85
CA ILE A 667 42.05 -47.22 -51.29
C ILE A 667 42.66 -48.63 -51.43
N PRO A 668 41.98 -49.58 -52.11
CA PRO A 668 42.52 -50.92 -52.31
C PRO A 668 43.72 -50.93 -53.26
N GLY A 669 44.56 -51.95 -53.12
CA GLY A 669 45.77 -52.14 -53.91
C GLY A 669 45.54 -52.60 -55.34
N THR A 670 46.48 -52.24 -56.22
CA THR A 670 46.59 -52.75 -57.59
C THR A 670 48.01 -53.27 -57.83
N LEU A 671 48.14 -54.47 -58.39
CA LEU A 671 49.41 -55.10 -58.77
C LEU A 671 49.45 -55.35 -60.28
N THR A 672 50.56 -55.04 -60.94
CA THR A 672 50.76 -55.26 -62.38
C THR A 672 52.14 -55.81 -62.70
N TRP A 673 52.25 -56.65 -63.74
CA TRP A 673 53.51 -57.14 -64.31
C TRP A 673 53.31 -57.60 -65.77
N VAL A 674 54.40 -57.79 -66.51
CA VAL A 674 54.38 -58.32 -67.90
C VAL A 674 55.36 -59.47 -68.04
N LYS A 675 54.95 -60.56 -68.68
CA LYS A 675 55.78 -61.75 -68.94
C LYS A 675 56.53 -61.58 -70.26
N THR A 676 57.85 -61.73 -70.24
CA THR A 676 58.69 -61.61 -71.44
C THR A 676 59.67 -62.78 -71.65
N ASP A 677 60.18 -62.92 -72.87
CA ASP A 677 61.37 -63.72 -73.19
C ASP A 677 62.61 -62.97 -72.72
N LYS A 678 63.56 -63.69 -72.10
CA LYS A 678 64.77 -63.10 -71.51
C LYS A 678 65.72 -62.47 -72.52
N ASP A 679 65.77 -63.02 -73.73
CA ASP A 679 66.75 -62.64 -74.74
C ASP A 679 66.16 -61.70 -75.79
N SER A 680 64.92 -61.96 -76.26
CA SER A 680 64.24 -61.12 -77.26
C SER A 680 63.45 -59.97 -76.64
N GLY A 681 63.01 -60.09 -75.38
CA GLY A 681 62.10 -59.16 -74.73
C GLY A 681 60.65 -59.23 -75.25
N GLU A 682 60.34 -60.21 -76.11
CA GLU A 682 58.99 -60.41 -76.62
C GLU A 682 58.04 -60.81 -75.50
N VAL A 683 56.79 -60.34 -75.56
CA VAL A 683 55.75 -60.69 -74.58
C VAL A 683 55.33 -62.14 -74.78
N LEU A 684 55.21 -62.89 -73.68
CA LEU A 684 54.91 -64.31 -73.70
C LEU A 684 53.54 -64.62 -73.09
N ALA A 685 52.71 -65.29 -73.88
CA ALA A 685 51.41 -65.80 -73.44
C ALA A 685 51.53 -67.13 -72.67
N GLY A 686 50.54 -67.43 -71.83
CA GLY A 686 50.32 -68.76 -71.25
C GLY A 686 51.08 -69.06 -69.96
N SER A 687 51.62 -68.03 -69.30
CA SER A 687 52.18 -68.17 -67.94
C SER A 687 51.08 -68.30 -66.88
N GLU A 688 51.32 -69.10 -65.85
CA GLU A 688 50.43 -69.20 -64.68
C GLU A 688 51.21 -68.85 -63.42
N TRP A 689 50.54 -68.20 -62.49
CA TRP A 689 51.12 -67.63 -61.29
C TRP A 689 50.31 -67.99 -60.05
N THR A 690 50.93 -67.84 -58.89
CA THR A 690 50.27 -67.84 -57.60
C THR A 690 50.64 -66.58 -56.83
N LEU A 691 49.64 -65.79 -56.44
CA LEU A 691 49.80 -64.67 -55.53
C LEU A 691 49.46 -65.10 -54.10
N THR A 692 50.43 -65.04 -53.19
CA THR A 692 50.27 -65.48 -51.80
C THR A 692 50.42 -64.28 -50.86
N PRO A 693 49.35 -63.81 -50.19
CA PRO A 693 49.50 -62.86 -49.09
C PRO A 693 50.24 -63.49 -47.92
N LYS A 694 51.11 -62.73 -47.24
CA LYS A 694 51.85 -63.19 -46.06
C LYS A 694 50.89 -63.67 -44.97
N GLY A 695 50.85 -64.98 -44.74
CA GLY A 695 49.97 -65.63 -43.75
C GLY A 695 48.56 -65.96 -44.24
N GLY A 696 48.26 -65.78 -45.53
CA GLY A 696 46.97 -66.13 -46.13
C GLY A 696 47.05 -67.27 -47.15
N GLN A 697 45.93 -67.51 -47.85
CA GLN A 697 45.82 -68.60 -48.82
C GLN A 697 46.36 -68.18 -50.21
N PRO A 698 47.10 -69.05 -50.90
CA PRO A 698 47.57 -68.79 -52.26
C PRO A 698 46.40 -68.66 -53.24
N THR A 699 46.48 -67.68 -54.14
CA THR A 699 45.49 -67.47 -55.21
C THR A 699 46.15 -67.73 -56.56
N ALA A 700 45.61 -68.68 -57.33
CA ALA A 700 46.09 -68.97 -58.67
C ALA A 700 45.63 -67.87 -59.65
N ILE A 701 46.55 -67.38 -60.46
CA ILE A 701 46.33 -66.38 -61.50
C ILE A 701 46.75 -67.01 -62.82
N THR A 702 45.84 -67.05 -63.78
CA THR A 702 46.12 -67.51 -65.15
C THR A 702 46.13 -66.31 -66.08
N ASP A 703 47.04 -66.32 -67.06
CA ASP A 703 47.05 -65.33 -68.14
C ASP A 703 45.67 -65.21 -68.80
N ASN A 704 45.14 -63.99 -68.86
CA ASN A 704 43.79 -63.69 -69.33
C ASN A 704 42.65 -64.44 -68.59
N GLY A 705 42.90 -64.84 -67.34
CA GLY A 705 41.91 -65.46 -66.47
C GLY A 705 40.97 -64.45 -65.78
N GLU A 706 40.00 -64.95 -65.02
CA GLU A 706 39.00 -64.12 -64.32
C GLU A 706 39.60 -63.04 -63.40
N LEU A 707 40.74 -63.34 -62.76
CA LEU A 707 41.41 -62.44 -61.84
C LEU A 707 42.34 -61.44 -62.52
N ASP A 708 42.72 -61.72 -63.77
CA ASP A 708 43.59 -60.85 -64.56
C ASP A 708 42.77 -59.84 -65.36
N GLN A 709 42.97 -58.56 -65.06
CA GLN A 709 42.25 -57.43 -65.64
C GLN A 709 43.07 -56.67 -66.67
N ALA A 710 44.23 -57.19 -67.10
CA ALA A 710 44.99 -56.59 -68.19
C ALA A 710 44.40 -56.98 -69.56
N GLY A 711 43.97 -58.24 -69.71
CA GLY A 711 43.23 -58.75 -70.88
C GLY A 711 44.03 -58.86 -72.17
N GLU A 712 45.33 -58.57 -72.12
CA GLU A 712 46.28 -58.73 -73.22
C GLU A 712 47.25 -59.86 -72.85
N ASP A 713 47.55 -60.74 -73.82
CA ASP A 713 48.45 -61.87 -73.63
C ASP A 713 49.76 -61.46 -72.96
N GLY A 714 50.12 -62.15 -71.88
CA GLY A 714 51.36 -61.94 -71.13
C GLY A 714 51.39 -60.69 -70.25
N ALA A 715 50.37 -59.83 -70.24
CA ALA A 715 50.26 -58.72 -69.29
C ALA A 715 49.30 -59.09 -68.16
N PHE A 716 49.58 -58.66 -66.93
CA PHE A 716 48.78 -58.98 -65.76
C PHE A 716 48.38 -57.74 -64.96
N LYS A 717 47.13 -57.68 -64.52
CA LYS A 717 46.62 -56.63 -63.62
C LYS A 717 45.64 -57.16 -62.59
N LEU A 718 45.99 -57.06 -61.33
CA LEU A 718 45.14 -57.44 -60.20
C LEU A 718 44.70 -56.17 -59.46
N THR A 719 43.40 -55.99 -59.23
CA THR A 719 42.85 -54.86 -58.44
C THR A 719 42.09 -55.38 -57.22
N GLY A 720 41.83 -54.50 -56.25
CA GLY A 720 41.04 -54.87 -55.07
C GLY A 720 41.84 -55.58 -53.98
N LEU A 721 43.18 -55.50 -54.04
CA LEU A 721 44.04 -56.17 -53.07
C LEU A 721 44.01 -55.46 -51.72
N ASP A 722 43.97 -56.25 -50.65
CA ASP A 722 44.17 -55.72 -49.29
C ASP A 722 45.60 -55.16 -49.13
N TRP A 723 45.79 -54.28 -48.16
CA TRP A 723 47.15 -53.84 -47.81
C TRP A 723 47.88 -54.97 -47.09
N GLY A 724 49.11 -55.22 -47.50
CA GLY A 724 49.93 -56.32 -46.98
C GLY A 724 51.13 -56.63 -47.88
N GLU A 725 51.93 -57.57 -47.42
CA GLU A 725 53.02 -58.16 -48.20
C GLU A 725 52.50 -59.40 -48.93
N TYR A 726 52.91 -59.55 -50.19
CA TYR A 726 52.55 -60.64 -51.08
C TYR A 726 53.79 -61.27 -51.69
N GLU A 727 53.73 -62.58 -51.96
CA GLU A 727 54.69 -63.30 -52.77
C GLU A 727 54.02 -63.76 -54.07
N LEU A 728 54.55 -63.30 -55.21
CA LEU A 728 54.13 -63.72 -56.54
C LEU A 728 55.09 -64.79 -57.06
N MET A 729 54.59 -66.01 -57.27
CA MET A 729 55.37 -67.15 -57.76
C MET A 729 54.86 -67.58 -59.14
N GLU A 730 55.75 -67.76 -60.12
CA GLU A 730 55.39 -68.39 -61.38
C GLU A 730 55.24 -69.90 -61.14
N THR A 731 54.05 -70.43 -61.37
CA THR A 731 53.77 -71.87 -61.23
C THR A 731 53.91 -72.62 -62.54
N LYS A 732 53.78 -71.92 -63.67
CA LYS A 732 53.97 -72.49 -65.00
C LYS A 732 54.53 -71.42 -65.95
N ALA A 733 55.67 -71.74 -66.54
CA ALA A 733 56.27 -70.94 -67.60
C ALA A 733 55.48 -71.06 -68.92
N PRO A 734 55.57 -70.05 -69.79
CA PRO A 734 55.17 -70.16 -71.20
C PRO A 734 55.82 -71.36 -71.90
N GLU A 735 55.19 -71.88 -72.95
CA GLU A 735 55.70 -73.05 -73.69
C GLU A 735 57.13 -72.81 -74.20
N GLY A 736 58.00 -73.81 -74.05
CA GLY A 736 59.41 -73.74 -74.45
C GLY A 736 60.32 -72.93 -73.52
N HIS A 737 59.83 -72.49 -72.35
CA HIS A 737 60.60 -71.69 -71.39
C HIS A 737 60.68 -72.35 -70.01
N ASP A 738 61.74 -72.02 -69.27
CA ASP A 738 61.91 -72.43 -67.87
C ASP A 738 61.31 -71.37 -66.92
N PRO A 739 60.59 -71.77 -65.84
CA PRO A 739 60.00 -70.82 -64.90
C PRO A 739 61.06 -70.11 -64.05
N ILE A 740 60.69 -68.95 -63.49
CA ILE A 740 61.55 -68.26 -62.52
C ILE A 740 61.85 -69.14 -61.30
N SER A 741 63.05 -69.00 -60.74
CA SER A 741 63.51 -69.86 -59.64
C SER A 741 63.13 -69.37 -58.24
N ALA A 742 62.60 -68.16 -58.10
CA ALA A 742 62.29 -67.52 -56.83
C ALA A 742 61.05 -66.62 -56.93
N PRO A 743 60.24 -66.51 -55.85
CA PRO A 743 59.08 -65.63 -55.85
C PRO A 743 59.49 -64.15 -55.79
N ILE A 744 58.61 -63.27 -56.28
CA ILE A 744 58.75 -61.82 -56.22
C ILE A 744 57.94 -61.28 -55.04
N THR A 745 58.58 -60.54 -54.13
CA THR A 745 57.89 -59.90 -53.00
C THR A 745 57.31 -58.54 -53.40
N VAL A 746 56.05 -58.30 -53.04
CA VAL A 746 55.28 -57.09 -53.34
C VAL A 746 54.68 -56.55 -52.06
N THR A 747 54.81 -55.25 -51.79
CA THR A 747 54.16 -54.59 -50.66
C THR A 747 53.11 -53.61 -51.15
N ILE A 748 51.88 -53.79 -50.69
CA ILE A 748 50.77 -52.86 -50.91
C ILE A 748 50.47 -52.16 -49.59
N ASP A 749 50.63 -50.84 -49.55
CA ASP A 749 50.39 -50.01 -48.36
C ASP A 749 49.80 -48.64 -48.75
N ALA A 750 49.71 -47.73 -47.79
CA ALA A 750 49.20 -46.38 -47.98
C ALA A 750 49.91 -45.57 -49.09
N LYS A 751 51.22 -45.80 -49.28
CA LYS A 751 52.09 -45.10 -50.23
C LYS A 751 52.17 -45.84 -51.57
N HIS A 752 51.95 -47.15 -51.55
CA HIS A 752 52.08 -48.06 -52.67
C HIS A 752 50.74 -48.74 -53.00
N THR A 753 49.67 -47.95 -53.17
CA THR A 753 48.35 -48.49 -53.55
C THR A 753 48.31 -48.99 -55.00
N THR A 754 49.30 -48.66 -55.83
CA THR A 754 49.53 -49.26 -57.15
C THR A 754 50.99 -49.64 -57.28
N VAL A 755 51.25 -50.93 -57.46
CA VAL A 755 52.59 -51.50 -57.62
C VAL A 755 52.71 -52.10 -59.01
N ASN A 756 53.74 -51.69 -59.74
CA ASN A 756 54.11 -52.28 -61.02
C ASN A 756 55.48 -52.95 -60.88
N ILE A 757 55.51 -54.27 -61.04
CA ILE A 757 56.74 -55.08 -60.97
C ILE A 757 57.59 -54.85 -62.24
N GLY A 758 56.97 -54.48 -63.36
CA GLY A 758 57.61 -54.42 -64.67
C GLY A 758 57.70 -55.80 -65.33
N ASP A 759 58.74 -55.99 -66.14
CA ASP A 759 58.94 -57.20 -66.95
C ASP A 759 59.52 -58.35 -66.11
N VAL A 760 58.88 -59.51 -66.20
CA VAL A 760 59.32 -60.77 -65.59
C VAL A 760 59.68 -61.76 -66.69
N SER A 761 60.98 -62.03 -66.87
CA SER A 761 61.53 -62.73 -68.03
C SER A 761 61.88 -64.20 -67.77
N ASN A 762 61.66 -65.07 -68.77
CA ASN A 762 62.05 -66.49 -68.73
C ASN A 762 63.05 -66.82 -69.85
N ALA A 763 63.96 -67.75 -69.57
CA ALA A 763 64.90 -68.27 -70.58
C ALA A 763 64.27 -69.45 -71.34
N LYS A 764 64.66 -69.63 -72.61
CA LYS A 764 64.26 -70.79 -73.42
C LYS A 764 64.88 -72.09 -72.90
N THR A 765 64.14 -73.18 -72.94
CA THR A 765 64.60 -74.51 -72.48
C THR A 765 65.60 -75.12 -73.48
N PRO A 766 66.82 -75.56 -73.08
CA PRO A 766 67.82 -76.11 -74.01
C PRO A 766 67.45 -77.48 -74.66
N ALA A 767 67.85 -77.71 -75.92
CA ALA A 767 67.67 -78.95 -76.70
C ALA A 767 68.86 -79.24 -77.65
N LYS A 768 69.02 -80.49 -78.14
CA LYS A 768 70.22 -80.89 -78.91
C LYS A 768 69.95 -81.95 -80.00
N VAL A 769 70.78 -82.02 -81.03
CA VAL A 769 70.81 -83.12 -82.04
C VAL A 769 72.18 -83.76 -82.08
N THR A 770 72.25 -85.08 -82.14
CA THR A 770 73.49 -85.86 -82.22
C THR A 770 73.41 -86.92 -83.32
N TYR A 771 74.55 -87.35 -83.86
CA TYR A 771 74.62 -88.29 -84.99
C TYR A 771 75.42 -89.55 -84.63
N ASP A 772 74.90 -90.73 -84.99
CA ASP A 772 75.46 -92.05 -84.71
C ASP A 772 75.91 -92.74 -86.02
N PRO A 773 77.15 -93.29 -86.09
CA PRO A 773 77.71 -93.93 -87.29
C PRO A 773 77.03 -95.23 -87.73
N ASN A 774 76.29 -95.89 -86.84
CA ASN A 774 75.56 -97.12 -87.09
C ASN A 774 76.36 -98.19 -87.89
N GLY A 775 77.50 -98.61 -87.35
CA GLY A 775 78.38 -99.61 -87.97
C GLY A 775 79.46 -99.04 -88.91
N GLY A 776 79.46 -97.72 -89.15
CA GLY A 776 80.62 -97.00 -89.70
C GLY A 776 81.60 -96.51 -88.63
N GLU A 777 82.63 -95.80 -89.06
CA GLU A 777 83.64 -95.15 -88.21
C GLU A 777 83.82 -93.67 -88.61
N GLY A 778 84.11 -92.79 -87.64
CA GLY A 778 84.25 -91.33 -87.83
C GLY A 778 83.47 -90.51 -86.81
N GLN A 779 83.19 -89.23 -87.08
CA GLN A 779 82.31 -88.35 -86.28
C GLN A 779 81.58 -87.34 -87.17
N THR A 780 80.29 -87.09 -86.89
CA THR A 780 79.49 -86.03 -87.53
C THR A 780 79.03 -85.01 -86.47
N PRO A 781 79.25 -83.69 -86.66
CA PRO A 781 78.83 -82.65 -85.71
C PRO A 781 77.31 -82.59 -85.47
N GLY A 782 76.93 -82.43 -84.20
CA GLY A 782 75.55 -82.21 -83.75
C GLY A 782 75.12 -80.74 -83.77
N TYR A 783 73.93 -80.47 -83.24
CA TYR A 783 73.36 -79.12 -83.04
C TYR A 783 73.01 -78.92 -81.56
N ASP A 784 73.42 -77.79 -80.99
CA ASP A 784 73.01 -77.34 -79.65
C ASP A 784 72.09 -76.13 -79.81
N GLY A 785 70.87 -76.20 -79.29
CA GLY A 785 69.86 -75.14 -79.39
C GLY A 785 68.82 -75.23 -78.28
N HIS A 786 67.57 -74.91 -78.58
CA HIS A 786 66.46 -74.86 -77.62
C HIS A 786 65.24 -75.67 -78.11
N VAL A 787 64.34 -75.98 -77.18
CA VAL A 787 63.07 -76.63 -77.50
C VAL A 787 62.30 -75.76 -78.50
N GLY A 788 61.80 -76.37 -79.57
CA GLY A 788 61.15 -75.70 -80.70
C GLY A 788 62.07 -75.42 -81.90
N ASP A 789 63.39 -75.47 -81.74
CA ASP A 789 64.33 -75.28 -82.86
C ASP A 789 64.15 -76.39 -83.92
N THR A 790 64.33 -76.07 -85.21
CA THR A 790 64.29 -77.04 -86.33
C THR A 790 65.62 -77.04 -87.08
N PRO A 791 66.70 -77.61 -86.52
CA PRO A 791 68.00 -77.63 -87.18
C PRO A 791 68.01 -78.53 -88.41
N GLU A 792 68.90 -78.27 -89.36
CA GLU A 792 69.09 -79.11 -90.55
C GLU A 792 69.92 -80.36 -90.25
N ALA A 793 69.61 -81.47 -90.93
CA ALA A 793 70.34 -82.71 -90.85
C ALA A 793 71.75 -82.59 -91.46
N SER A 794 72.78 -82.90 -90.67
CA SER A 794 74.19 -82.72 -91.02
C SER A 794 74.64 -83.62 -92.19
N GLU A 795 75.69 -83.20 -92.90
CA GLU A 795 76.38 -84.07 -93.85
C GLU A 795 77.05 -85.26 -93.15
N ASN A 796 76.88 -86.47 -93.70
CA ASN A 796 77.58 -87.64 -93.20
C ASN A 796 79.09 -87.55 -93.42
N LYS A 797 79.84 -87.63 -92.32
CA LYS A 797 81.31 -87.74 -92.32
C LYS A 797 81.82 -89.09 -91.84
N PHE A 798 80.94 -90.07 -91.63
CA PHE A 798 81.31 -91.44 -91.32
C PHE A 798 81.73 -92.19 -92.59
N THR A 799 82.62 -93.17 -92.44
CA THR A 799 83.04 -94.14 -93.48
C THR A 799 82.67 -95.57 -93.08
N ASN A 800 82.35 -96.45 -94.03
CA ASN A 800 82.11 -97.87 -93.76
C ASN A 800 83.35 -98.70 -94.13
N LYS A 801 83.72 -99.67 -93.28
CA LYS A 801 84.87 -100.58 -93.52
C LYS A 801 84.66 -101.53 -94.70
N ASP A 802 83.41 -101.85 -95.01
CA ASP A 802 83.07 -102.59 -96.21
C ASP A 802 83.10 -101.62 -97.41
N GLU A 803 84.17 -101.68 -98.22
CA GLU A 803 84.32 -100.83 -99.40
C GLU A 803 83.19 -101.03 -100.44
N CYS A 804 82.41 -102.10 -100.29
CA CYS A 804 81.21 -102.35 -101.08
C CYS A 804 79.95 -101.68 -100.50
N LYS A 805 80.05 -100.82 -99.46
CA LYS A 805 78.92 -100.05 -98.90
C LYS A 805 79.10 -98.54 -98.98
N GLU A 806 78.03 -97.85 -99.37
CA GLU A 806 77.94 -96.38 -99.41
C GLU A 806 76.80 -95.87 -98.51
N PHE A 807 76.91 -94.62 -98.05
CA PHE A 807 75.92 -93.99 -97.18
C PHE A 807 74.59 -93.76 -97.90
N ALA A 808 73.49 -94.05 -97.22
CA ALA A 808 72.13 -93.98 -97.73
C ALA A 808 71.25 -92.90 -97.08
N GLY A 809 71.64 -92.38 -95.90
CA GLY A 809 70.92 -91.31 -95.21
C GLY A 809 70.89 -91.39 -93.68
N TRP A 810 70.39 -90.30 -93.11
CA TRP A 810 69.68 -90.10 -91.84
C TRP A 810 68.61 -91.11 -91.48
N ASN A 811 68.60 -91.69 -90.29
CA ASN A 811 67.37 -92.26 -89.74
C ASN A 811 67.23 -92.00 -88.23
N THR A 812 66.04 -91.66 -87.75
CA THR A 812 65.81 -91.50 -86.30
C THR A 812 65.89 -92.82 -85.52
N GLN A 813 65.94 -93.97 -86.20
CA GLN A 813 66.10 -95.29 -85.62
C GLN A 813 67.24 -96.07 -86.26
N LYS A 814 67.96 -96.83 -85.44
CA LYS A 814 69.16 -97.57 -85.85
C LYS A 814 68.91 -98.64 -86.92
N ASP A 815 67.77 -99.32 -86.89
CA ASP A 815 67.42 -100.38 -87.84
C ASP A 815 66.90 -99.88 -89.20
N GLY A 816 66.84 -98.55 -89.37
CA GLY A 816 66.40 -97.90 -90.61
C GLY A 816 64.87 -97.77 -90.76
N LYS A 817 64.07 -98.16 -89.76
CA LYS A 817 62.59 -98.05 -89.82
C LYS A 817 62.02 -96.71 -89.38
N GLY A 818 62.83 -95.84 -88.80
CA GLY A 818 62.42 -94.50 -88.38
C GLY A 818 62.31 -93.51 -89.54
N LYS A 819 62.08 -92.24 -89.20
CA LYS A 819 61.97 -91.15 -90.17
C LYS A 819 63.35 -90.90 -90.78
N THR A 820 63.38 -90.89 -92.10
CA THR A 820 64.62 -90.81 -92.88
C THR A 820 64.92 -89.35 -93.22
N TYR A 821 66.18 -88.94 -93.09
CA TYR A 821 66.63 -87.60 -93.41
C TYR A 821 67.82 -87.66 -94.37
N GLN A 822 67.88 -86.77 -95.34
CA GLN A 822 69.08 -86.52 -96.14
C GLN A 822 69.80 -85.29 -95.60
N LYS A 823 71.05 -85.11 -96.03
CA LYS A 823 71.80 -83.89 -95.71
C LYS A 823 70.97 -82.67 -96.13
N GLY A 824 70.79 -81.71 -95.21
CA GLY A 824 70.07 -80.46 -95.43
C GLY A 824 68.56 -80.53 -95.15
N ASP A 825 68.01 -81.70 -94.81
CA ASP A 825 66.59 -81.79 -94.45
C ASP A 825 66.35 -81.14 -93.08
N GLN A 826 65.27 -80.36 -92.95
CA GLN A 826 64.84 -79.78 -91.66
C GLN A 826 64.33 -80.87 -90.72
N LEU A 827 64.85 -80.90 -89.49
CA LEU A 827 64.36 -81.77 -88.43
C LEU A 827 63.03 -81.25 -87.88
N ASP A 828 62.21 -82.17 -87.36
CA ASP A 828 61.03 -81.81 -86.58
C ASP A 828 61.45 -80.96 -85.36
N PRO A 829 60.59 -80.03 -84.87
CA PRO A 829 60.92 -79.16 -83.75
C PRO A 829 61.47 -79.95 -82.58
N LEU A 830 62.62 -79.53 -82.06
CA LEU A 830 63.28 -80.23 -80.98
C LEU A 830 62.38 -80.21 -79.74
N THR A 831 62.06 -81.40 -79.24
CA THR A 831 61.39 -81.56 -77.93
C THR A 831 62.40 -81.91 -76.83
N GLY A 832 63.69 -81.98 -77.17
CA GLY A 832 64.79 -82.38 -76.29
C GLY A 832 66.01 -82.83 -77.08
N THR A 833 66.75 -83.83 -76.58
CA THR A 833 67.90 -84.40 -77.30
C THR A 833 67.45 -85.44 -78.33
N THR A 834 67.77 -85.24 -79.62
CA THR A 834 67.46 -86.14 -80.73
C THR A 834 68.74 -86.82 -81.26
N ILE A 835 68.67 -88.10 -81.63
CA ILE A 835 69.78 -88.87 -82.22
C ILE A 835 69.42 -89.34 -83.63
N LEU A 836 70.29 -89.12 -84.61
CA LEU A 836 70.15 -89.61 -85.99
C LEU A 836 71.23 -90.66 -86.32
N TYR A 837 70.81 -91.83 -86.83
CA TYR A 837 71.64 -92.98 -87.16
C TYR A 837 71.94 -93.07 -88.66
N ALA A 838 73.20 -93.28 -89.04
CA ALA A 838 73.60 -93.46 -90.44
C ALA A 838 73.03 -94.76 -91.03
N GLN A 839 72.68 -94.78 -92.31
CA GLN A 839 72.26 -95.99 -93.02
C GLN A 839 73.19 -96.28 -94.19
N TRP A 840 73.42 -97.56 -94.52
CA TRP A 840 74.42 -98.00 -95.51
C TRP A 840 73.83 -98.98 -96.53
N LYS A 841 74.11 -98.81 -97.83
CA LYS A 841 73.64 -99.66 -98.95
C LYS A 841 74.80 -100.19 -99.80
N ALA A 842 74.59 -101.28 -100.55
CA ALA A 842 75.63 -101.90 -101.39
C ALA A 842 75.98 -101.04 -102.63
N LYS A 843 77.24 -101.09 -103.07
CA LYS A 843 77.83 -100.32 -104.19
C LYS A 843 77.89 -101.14 -105.49
N ASP A 844 77.48 -100.56 -106.63
CA ASP A 844 77.40 -101.26 -107.93
C ASP A 844 78.79 -101.56 -108.55
N GLY A 845 78.98 -102.78 -109.10
CA GLY A 845 80.16 -103.16 -109.90
C GLY A 845 81.12 -104.21 -109.30
N CYS A 846 80.86 -104.73 -108.10
CA CYS A 846 81.68 -105.78 -107.48
C CYS A 846 81.22 -107.21 -107.88
N PRO A 847 82.12 -108.15 -108.23
CA PRO A 847 81.75 -109.49 -108.67
C PRO A 847 81.17 -110.35 -107.53
N ALA A 848 80.07 -111.04 -107.82
CA ALA A 848 79.42 -111.95 -106.89
C ALA A 848 80.29 -113.20 -106.64
N ALA A 849 80.54 -113.52 -105.36
CA ALA A 849 81.28 -114.70 -104.93
C ALA A 849 80.54 -116.03 -105.25
N PRO A 850 81.25 -117.16 -105.47
CA PRO A 850 80.67 -118.42 -105.95
C PRO A 850 79.93 -119.19 -104.85
N ALA A 851 78.91 -119.96 -105.27
CA ALA A 851 78.19 -120.92 -104.44
C ALA A 851 78.78 -122.34 -104.58
N ALA A 852 79.32 -122.89 -103.49
CA ALA A 852 79.46 -124.34 -103.26
C ALA A 852 79.68 -124.62 -101.75
N LEU A 853 78.95 -125.62 -101.23
CA LEU A 853 78.96 -126.25 -99.87
C LEU A 853 78.38 -125.36 -98.74
N GLN A 854 77.14 -125.48 -98.24
CA GLN A 854 76.15 -126.57 -98.13
C GLN A 854 76.70 -127.91 -97.59
N GLU A 855 76.55 -128.10 -96.27
CA GLU A 855 76.00 -129.29 -95.56
C GLU A 855 76.65 -129.49 -94.18
N LEU A 856 75.99 -128.99 -93.12
CA LEU A 856 75.87 -129.65 -91.81
C LEU A 856 74.84 -128.88 -90.96
N GLY A 857 73.67 -129.49 -90.75
CA GLY A 857 72.89 -129.24 -89.53
C GLY A 857 71.53 -128.53 -89.64
N LYS A 858 70.62 -129.03 -90.50
CA LYS A 858 69.19 -129.00 -90.16
C LYS A 858 68.85 -130.18 -89.24
N THR A 859 67.96 -129.94 -88.28
CA THR A 859 67.15 -130.87 -87.45
C THR A 859 67.77 -131.55 -86.23
N GLY A 860 67.12 -131.35 -85.07
CA GLY A 860 66.65 -132.47 -84.23
C GLY A 860 67.05 -132.48 -82.75
N ALA A 861 66.03 -132.31 -81.88
CA ALA A 861 65.92 -132.75 -80.48
C ALA A 861 66.94 -132.16 -79.48
N GLY A 862 66.52 -131.34 -78.51
CA GLY A 862 65.55 -131.73 -77.48
C GLY A 862 66.26 -132.61 -76.47
N ILE A 863 66.70 -132.02 -75.35
CA ILE A 863 66.86 -132.59 -74.00
C ILE A 863 67.27 -131.40 -73.12
N THR A 864 66.38 -131.02 -72.20
CA THR A 864 66.78 -130.34 -70.95
C THR A 864 67.62 -131.31 -70.14
N PRO A 865 68.69 -130.84 -69.47
CA PRO A 865 68.55 -130.63 -68.03
C PRO A 865 69.25 -129.32 -67.59
N ILE A 866 68.68 -128.55 -66.66
CA ILE A 866 68.88 -128.70 -65.20
C ILE A 866 70.38 -128.80 -64.88
N ALA A 867 70.98 -127.73 -64.37
CA ALA A 867 71.19 -127.53 -62.93
C ALA A 867 72.45 -126.71 -62.63
N ILE A 868 72.22 -125.69 -61.80
CA ILE A 868 72.94 -125.44 -60.54
C ILE A 868 74.34 -124.86 -60.65
N GLY A 869 74.54 -123.85 -59.81
CA GLY A 869 75.83 -123.40 -59.35
C GLY A 869 75.91 -121.89 -59.37
N MET A 870 75.02 -121.18 -58.67
CA MET A 870 75.26 -120.85 -57.25
C MET A 870 76.71 -120.45 -56.99
N ALA A 871 76.90 -119.17 -56.72
CA ALA A 871 77.47 -118.69 -55.47
C ALA A 871 77.30 -117.18 -55.49
N ALA A 872 76.41 -116.65 -54.63
CA ALA A 872 76.75 -116.27 -53.27
C ALA A 872 77.62 -115.00 -53.30
N ALA A 873 77.31 -113.94 -52.58
CA ALA A 873 76.77 -113.85 -51.24
C ALA A 873 76.07 -112.49 -51.15
N THR A 874 74.82 -112.40 -50.69
CA THR A 874 74.50 -112.21 -49.26
C THR A 874 75.50 -111.28 -48.56
N LEU A 875 75.05 -110.10 -48.20
CA LEU A 875 74.93 -109.64 -46.81
C LEU A 875 74.46 -108.18 -46.88
N LEU A 876 73.27 -107.88 -46.36
CA LEU A 876 73.13 -107.49 -44.96
C LEU A 876 74.16 -106.41 -44.60
N GLY A 877 73.74 -105.17 -44.85
CA GLY A 877 74.18 -103.99 -44.15
C GLY A 877 72.97 -103.23 -43.61
N ALA A 878 72.01 -103.95 -43.02
CA ALA A 878 71.13 -103.35 -42.03
C ALA A 878 71.97 -103.09 -40.78
N CYS A 879 72.32 -101.82 -40.58
CA CYS A 879 72.70 -101.18 -39.32
C CYS A 879 72.13 -99.77 -39.43
N LEU A 880 71.41 -99.21 -38.47
CA LEU A 880 71.06 -99.72 -37.16
C LEU A 880 69.78 -98.99 -36.78
N MET A 881 68.88 -99.76 -36.20
CA MET A 881 67.98 -99.30 -35.15
C MET A 881 68.74 -98.39 -34.18
N ILE A 882 68.12 -97.36 -33.63
CA ILE A 882 67.64 -97.37 -32.24
C ILE A 882 66.68 -96.16 -32.16
N LEU A 883 65.39 -96.44 -32.16
CA LEU A 883 64.53 -96.55 -30.98
C LEU A 883 63.98 -95.22 -30.49
N ARG A 884 62.64 -95.27 -30.38
CA ARG A 884 61.83 -94.82 -29.25
C ARG A 884 61.67 -93.31 -29.05
N ARG A 885 60.45 -92.90 -29.45
CA ARG A 885 59.45 -92.38 -28.50
C ARG A 885 59.69 -92.89 -27.06
N GLN A 886 59.84 -91.94 -26.16
CA GLN A 886 59.18 -91.78 -24.85
C GLN A 886 60.18 -91.09 -23.91
N ARG A 887 59.84 -90.05 -23.14
CA ARG A 887 58.62 -89.27 -22.93
C ARG A 887 59.01 -88.22 -21.89
N HIS A 888 58.19 -87.18 -21.78
CA HIS A 888 58.16 -86.15 -20.72
C HIS A 888 59.25 -85.07 -20.82
N ALA A 889 58.95 -83.79 -20.61
CA ALA A 889 57.81 -83.21 -19.90
C ALA A 889 57.49 -81.81 -20.43
N ARG A 890 56.20 -81.45 -20.33
CA ARG A 890 55.64 -80.14 -19.89
C ARG A 890 56.14 -78.87 -20.60
N HIS A 891 55.30 -77.95 -21.00
CA HIS A 891 53.85 -77.80 -21.16
C HIS A 891 53.73 -76.47 -21.92
N ALA A 892 52.52 -76.19 -22.40
CA ALA A 892 52.04 -74.89 -22.83
C ALA A 892 52.55 -73.69 -21.99
#